data_AF-A0A2A6BBG9-F1
#
_entry.id   AF-A0A2A6BBG9-F1
#
_cell.length_a   1.000
_cell.length_b   1.000
_cell.length_c   1.000
_cell.angle_alpha   90.00
_cell.angle_beta   90.00
_cell.angle_gamma   90.00
#
_symmetry.space_group_name_H-M   'P 1'
#
loop_
_entity.id
_entity.type
_entity.pdbx_description
1 polymer ?
#
loop_
_entity_poly.entity_id
_entity_poly.type
_entity_poly.pdbx_seq_one_letter_code
_entity_poly.pdbx_strand_id
1 'polypeptide(L)'
;MREAEAPYALLGDTEAPQSNFSRRILQLIILCGVLLLGAVVLYGVDAWSSSLGGETWTRNGCGYLNNDLVHGLSDGNCDEIPKIRTKKDGQLLSNKDAEIAFAPSDFDFSAEDFDYSHCEPFSTFKVFVPRVDHPLAKALAQHPAATSSQHGACVEIEFADAQKPLYSLPRANSNLLVVNLDPSSTVAATGSVLIAQSRYGPGTFRSSLDFALHPSVPAFDVNEWKQKPSILPAKRPILSAYISDSSDPTKLVNSSSDIESISCTHTQCAVDLSLVSFCMLSPSPLFQALLLLSLHSACIPVVMSLTQPLPFQDHLDWKHASLRFPHSAIGQARQVLETLAKEDILEMRRQGTVFSRRLDNAEALARSLLAAVAEKMQLQLPTVSTSSTKPVFATYETNNSYQMELKDKKYRRITSPFDHHRYSAHRLYSPSRWNSGRDLTFTPRTLHDVHGLPAEAEYYDDSEIIRTAGSQNYGAFARGLGINREPEQFTVLLMTYHRDEGVKEIIKRLNNCPHLNKVLVVWNNVGRDPSGAWPNIHVPVEFVRSARNSLNNRFMPYDRIETEVGAKIERSTTREDQRSKINKLKDQTNLQAVFSIDDDMDVAHDELVYAFKVWRQNRDRIVGFVDRFHSWWEDTSRYGNVGSCEYSLLLDSYFVAHKEFFYEYTNNMHPAIRQHVDDTVNCGDIAFNYLVSHLTRKPPLKVKKIVGLWNSKSHPGLSGQGDHYRERDGCVQKFNAIYGYNPLLFSQYQAMPVMDQCVRGM
;
A
#
# COMPACT_ATOMS: atom_id res chain seq x y z
N MET A 1 47.48 10.04 38.10
CA MET A 1 48.76 10.68 38.45
C MET A 1 49.24 11.43 37.23
N ARG A 2 49.38 12.77 37.36
CA ARG A 2 50.19 13.76 36.60
C ARG A 2 50.30 13.60 35.07
N GLU A 3 49.75 14.55 34.29
CA GLU A 3 50.45 15.73 33.70
C GLU A 3 51.56 15.30 32.71
N ALA A 4 51.71 15.79 31.47
CA ALA A 4 51.38 17.10 30.90
C ALA A 4 51.39 17.10 29.34
N GLU A 5 50.75 18.14 28.79
CA GLU A 5 51.09 19.04 27.65
C GLU A 5 52.26 18.62 26.69
N ALA A 6 52.03 18.37 25.38
CA ALA A 6 52.08 19.28 24.20
C ALA A 6 53.52 19.75 23.80
N PRO A 7 53.84 20.39 22.64
CA PRO A 7 53.43 20.33 21.21
C PRO A 7 54.63 20.49 20.20
N TYR A 8 54.37 20.70 18.87
CA TYR A 8 55.27 21.24 17.78
C TYR A 8 56.44 20.35 17.25
N ALA A 9 56.98 20.40 16.01
CA ALA A 9 56.77 21.11 14.73
C ALA A 9 57.62 20.43 13.60
N LEU A 10 57.18 20.61 12.34
CA LEU A 10 57.90 20.88 11.06
C LEU A 10 59.21 20.17 10.59
N LEU A 11 59.24 19.94 9.25
CA LEU A 11 60.34 19.65 8.29
C LEU A 11 60.91 18.21 8.29
N GLY A 12 61.19 17.50 7.19
CA GLY A 12 61.23 17.78 5.75
C GLY A 12 61.53 16.47 4.97
N ASP A 13 61.61 16.60 3.64
CA ASP A 13 61.65 15.57 2.58
C ASP A 13 62.59 14.36 2.76
N THR A 14 62.16 13.19 2.26
CA THR A 14 63.00 12.22 1.52
C THR A 14 62.14 11.34 0.59
N GLU A 15 62.61 11.19 -0.65
CA GLU A 15 62.02 10.41 -1.75
C GLU A 15 62.10 8.88 -1.56
N ALA A 16 61.09 8.14 -2.06
CA ALA A 16 61.18 6.75 -2.55
C ALA A 16 59.92 6.37 -3.39
N PRO A 17 59.86 5.28 -4.18
CA PRO A 17 59.73 5.34 -5.64
C PRO A 17 58.41 4.79 -6.23
N GLN A 18 58.19 5.13 -7.51
CA GLN A 18 57.09 4.68 -8.36
C GLN A 18 57.07 3.16 -8.62
N SER A 19 55.87 2.56 -8.61
CA SER A 19 55.59 1.27 -9.26
C SER A 19 54.33 1.31 -10.15
N ASN A 20 54.61 1.29 -11.45
CA ASN A 20 53.89 0.75 -12.61
C ASN A 20 52.54 0.01 -12.42
N PHE A 21 51.44 0.70 -12.06
CA PHE A 21 50.09 0.17 -12.29
C PHE A 21 49.11 1.15 -12.97
N SER A 22 49.37 2.46 -12.93
CA SER A 22 48.44 3.48 -13.46
C SER A 22 48.61 3.83 -14.95
N ARG A 23 49.68 3.37 -15.62
CA ARG A 23 49.93 3.70 -17.04
C ARG A 23 49.32 2.75 -18.07
N ARG A 24 48.84 1.55 -17.68
CA ARG A 24 48.22 0.60 -18.62
C ARG A 24 46.70 0.75 -18.77
N ILE A 25 46.01 1.36 -17.80
CA ILE A 25 44.55 1.57 -17.88
C ILE A 25 44.20 2.83 -18.69
N LEU A 26 45.05 3.87 -18.63
CA LEU A 26 44.82 5.11 -19.36
C LEU A 26 45.03 4.98 -20.89
N GLN A 27 45.82 4.00 -21.36
CA GLN A 27 45.99 3.73 -22.79
C GLN A 27 44.88 2.87 -23.41
N LEU A 28 44.14 2.10 -22.62
CA LEU A 28 43.01 1.28 -23.10
C LEU A 28 41.71 2.08 -23.27
N ILE A 29 41.51 3.15 -22.49
CA ILE A 29 40.31 4.00 -22.57
C ILE A 29 40.37 4.94 -23.79
N ILE A 30 41.56 5.36 -24.21
CA ILE A 30 41.75 6.28 -25.35
C ILE A 30 41.58 5.54 -26.70
N LEU A 31 41.78 4.22 -26.75
CA LEU A 31 41.59 3.41 -27.96
C LEU A 31 40.12 3.00 -28.22
N CYS A 32 39.26 2.94 -27.19
CA CYS A 32 37.83 2.68 -27.36
C CYS A 32 37.02 3.96 -27.68
N GLY A 33 37.48 5.14 -27.25
CA GLY A 33 36.77 6.41 -27.50
C GLY A 33 36.87 6.94 -28.93
N VAL A 34 37.83 6.47 -29.73
CA VAL A 34 38.09 6.98 -31.09
C VAL A 34 37.35 6.20 -32.18
N LEU A 35 36.78 5.03 -31.88
CA LEU A 35 36.01 4.22 -32.84
C LEU A 35 34.49 4.51 -32.85
N LEU A 36 33.97 5.30 -31.90
CA LEU A 36 32.52 5.61 -31.79
C LEU A 36 32.12 7.00 -32.30
N LEU A 37 33.07 7.81 -32.78
CA LEU A 37 32.82 9.18 -33.27
C LEU A 37 32.99 9.34 -34.80
N GLY A 38 32.99 8.24 -35.55
CA GLY A 38 33.24 8.24 -37.00
C GLY A 38 32.03 8.01 -37.92
N ALA A 39 30.80 7.91 -37.41
CA ALA A 39 29.65 7.50 -38.25
C ALA A 39 28.33 8.23 -37.97
N VAL A 40 28.37 9.51 -37.54
CA VAL A 40 27.16 10.35 -37.42
C VAL A 40 27.36 11.69 -38.12
N VAL A 41 27.60 11.64 -39.43
CA VAL A 41 27.30 12.74 -40.36
C VAL A 41 26.99 12.12 -41.71
N LEU A 42 25.70 12.11 -42.11
CA LEU A 42 25.18 12.32 -43.48
C LEU A 42 23.77 11.71 -43.64
N TYR A 43 22.82 12.57 -44.03
CA TYR A 43 21.42 12.32 -44.43
C TYR A 43 20.45 11.93 -43.30
N GLY A 44 19.27 12.53 -43.14
CA GLY A 44 18.47 13.39 -44.01
C GLY A 44 16.99 13.03 -43.76
N VAL A 45 16.16 14.03 -43.53
CA VAL A 45 14.72 13.95 -43.28
C VAL A 45 13.98 13.44 -44.53
N ASP A 46 13.03 12.50 -44.40
CA ASP A 46 11.69 12.57 -45.02
C ASP A 46 10.80 11.33 -44.77
N ALA A 47 9.49 11.57 -44.96
CA ALA A 47 8.33 10.76 -44.62
C ALA A 47 8.00 9.59 -45.58
N TRP A 48 6.93 8.86 -45.22
CA TRP A 48 6.03 7.98 -46.01
C TRP A 48 6.07 6.44 -45.81
N SER A 49 4.92 5.97 -45.31
CA SER A 49 4.11 4.77 -45.64
C SER A 49 4.72 3.47 -46.19
N SER A 50 4.27 2.39 -45.54
CA SER A 50 3.77 1.11 -46.08
C SER A 50 4.75 -0.03 -46.43
N SER A 51 4.41 -1.20 -45.85
CA SER A 51 4.23 -2.48 -46.54
C SER A 51 5.40 -3.48 -46.66
N LEU A 52 5.14 -4.65 -46.03
CA LEU A 52 5.49 -6.04 -46.39
C LEU A 52 6.88 -6.62 -46.05
N GLY A 53 6.82 -7.81 -45.43
CA GLY A 53 7.96 -8.74 -45.31
C GLY A 53 7.82 -9.76 -44.18
N GLY A 54 6.73 -10.53 -44.15
CA GLY A 54 6.60 -11.69 -43.26
C GLY A 54 7.21 -12.95 -43.88
N GLU A 55 7.75 -13.84 -43.03
CA GLU A 55 7.90 -15.25 -43.35
C GLU A 55 7.02 -16.09 -42.41
N THR A 56 6.03 -16.72 -43.03
CA THR A 56 5.04 -17.64 -42.48
C THR A 56 5.60 -19.07 -42.43
N TRP A 57 5.48 -19.75 -41.30
CA TRP A 57 5.50 -21.21 -41.25
C TRP A 57 4.07 -21.74 -41.17
N THR A 58 3.64 -22.50 -42.18
CA THR A 58 2.37 -23.25 -42.15
C THR A 58 2.61 -24.70 -42.58
N ARG A 59 2.19 -25.65 -41.72
CA ARG A 59 1.45 -26.84 -42.17
C ARG A 59 0.61 -27.42 -41.02
N ASN A 60 -0.71 -27.36 -41.22
CA ASN A 60 -1.83 -27.90 -40.42
C ASN A 60 -2.08 -27.16 -39.08
N GLY A 61 -2.91 -26.12 -38.94
CA GLY A 61 -4.01 -25.60 -39.75
C GLY A 61 -5.04 -24.95 -38.82
N CYS A 62 -4.64 -23.87 -38.12
CA CYS A 62 -5.42 -22.77 -37.49
C CYS A 62 -4.43 -21.89 -36.68
N GLY A 63 -4.51 -20.57 -36.76
CA GLY A 63 -3.59 -19.62 -36.09
C GLY A 63 -4.34 -18.57 -35.26
N TYR A 64 -3.63 -17.93 -34.32
CA TYR A 64 -4.20 -17.00 -33.34
C TYR A 64 -4.21 -15.54 -33.83
N LEU A 65 -5.20 -14.77 -33.38
CA LEU A 65 -5.19 -13.31 -33.41
C LEU A 65 -5.77 -12.79 -32.08
N ASN A 66 -5.02 -11.94 -31.36
CA ASN A 66 -5.42 -11.36 -30.06
C ASN A 66 -5.85 -12.36 -28.97
N ASN A 67 -5.16 -13.49 -28.84
CA ASN A 67 -5.30 -14.46 -27.75
C ASN A 67 -6.64 -15.22 -27.64
N ASP A 68 -7.55 -15.15 -28.61
CA ASP A 68 -8.71 -16.05 -28.66
C ASP A 68 -8.44 -17.30 -29.52
N LEU A 69 -8.91 -18.46 -29.04
CA LEU A 69 -8.79 -19.76 -29.71
C LEU A 69 -10.08 -20.06 -30.48
N VAL A 70 -10.00 -20.10 -31.81
CA VAL A 70 -11.12 -20.52 -32.66
C VAL A 70 -11.05 -22.03 -32.84
N HIS A 71 -12.08 -22.76 -32.43
CA HIS A 71 -12.16 -24.21 -32.60
C HIS A 71 -12.52 -24.55 -34.06
N GLY A 72 -11.75 -25.44 -34.69
CA GLY A 72 -12.04 -25.95 -36.04
C GLY A 72 -13.13 -27.02 -36.04
N LEU A 73 -14.06 -26.96 -37.00
CA LEU A 73 -14.90 -28.07 -37.42
C LEU A 73 -14.24 -28.81 -38.60
N SER A 74 -14.63 -30.07 -38.77
CA SER A 74 -13.90 -31.16 -39.44
C SER A 74 -13.60 -31.05 -40.94
N ASP A 75 -13.87 -29.93 -41.62
CA ASP A 75 -13.74 -29.84 -43.09
C ASP A 75 -12.87 -28.67 -43.60
N GLY A 76 -11.83 -28.29 -42.86
CA GLY A 76 -10.66 -27.62 -43.44
C GLY A 76 -10.86 -26.21 -44.04
N ASN A 77 -11.98 -25.52 -43.77
CA ASN A 77 -12.18 -24.13 -44.16
C ASN A 77 -12.18 -23.21 -42.93
N CYS A 78 -11.37 -22.15 -42.97
CA CYS A 78 -11.30 -21.12 -41.92
C CYS A 78 -12.05 -19.87 -42.39
N ASP A 79 -13.23 -19.59 -41.84
CA ASP A 79 -13.99 -18.36 -42.13
C ASP A 79 -13.92 -17.37 -40.95
N GLU A 80 -13.79 -16.07 -41.26
CA GLU A 80 -13.78 -14.97 -40.27
C GLU A 80 -15.15 -14.76 -39.62
N ILE A 81 -15.20 -14.58 -38.29
CA ILE A 81 -16.42 -14.16 -37.58
C ILE A 81 -16.73 -12.69 -37.95
N PRO A 82 -17.94 -12.35 -38.43
CA PRO A 82 -18.27 -10.98 -38.76
C PRO A 82 -18.37 -10.11 -37.49
N LYS A 83 -17.65 -8.99 -37.46
CA LYS A 83 -17.72 -7.98 -36.39
C LYS A 83 -19.16 -7.46 -36.24
N ILE A 84 -19.70 -7.52 -35.03
CA ILE A 84 -20.98 -6.92 -34.67
C ILE A 84 -20.90 -5.40 -34.89
N ARG A 85 -21.54 -4.91 -35.95
CA ARG A 85 -21.91 -3.48 -36.07
C ARG A 85 -23.21 -3.29 -35.32
N THR A 86 -23.21 -2.45 -34.28
CA THR A 86 -24.43 -1.92 -33.68
C THR A 86 -25.21 -1.15 -34.74
N LYS A 87 -26.42 -1.61 -35.07
CA LYS A 87 -27.36 -0.87 -35.92
C LYS A 87 -28.53 -0.36 -35.09
N LYS A 88 -28.72 0.95 -35.22
CA LYS A 88 -29.92 1.70 -34.87
C LYS A 88 -31.15 1.14 -35.60
N ASP A 89 -32.28 1.20 -34.89
CA ASP A 89 -33.68 1.31 -35.36
C ASP A 89 -34.31 0.15 -36.18
N GLY A 90 -35.23 -0.56 -35.50
CA GLY A 90 -36.59 -0.95 -35.96
C GLY A 90 -36.79 -1.85 -37.19
N GLN A 91 -37.23 -3.10 -36.98
CA GLN A 91 -38.49 -3.70 -37.52
C GLN A 91 -38.58 -5.22 -37.27
N LEU A 92 -39.79 -5.69 -36.99
CA LEU A 92 -40.18 -7.11 -36.88
C LEU A 92 -39.99 -7.87 -38.21
N LEU A 93 -39.66 -9.17 -38.14
CA LEU A 93 -40.24 -10.25 -38.96
C LEU A 93 -39.93 -11.64 -38.38
N SER A 94 -40.75 -12.62 -38.77
CA SER A 94 -41.10 -13.84 -38.05
C SER A 94 -40.42 -15.15 -38.52
N ASN A 95 -40.26 -16.06 -37.56
CA ASN A 95 -40.48 -17.52 -37.57
C ASN A 95 -39.63 -18.50 -38.42
N LYS A 96 -39.13 -19.50 -37.65
CA LYS A 96 -38.88 -20.94 -37.93
C LYS A 96 -37.58 -21.31 -38.67
N ASP A 97 -36.59 -21.80 -37.90
CA ASP A 97 -36.38 -23.25 -37.73
C ASP A 97 -35.44 -23.58 -36.55
N ALA A 98 -35.64 -24.80 -36.05
CA ALA A 98 -35.23 -25.42 -34.80
C ALA A 98 -33.73 -25.43 -34.42
N GLU A 99 -33.49 -25.16 -33.13
CA GLU A 99 -32.64 -25.88 -32.17
C GLU A 99 -31.23 -26.35 -32.60
N ILE A 100 -30.22 -25.58 -32.22
CA ILE A 100 -29.10 -26.09 -31.40
C ILE A 100 -28.84 -25.03 -30.31
N ALA A 101 -29.37 -25.27 -29.12
CA ALA A 101 -29.12 -24.43 -27.95
C ALA A 101 -27.67 -24.62 -27.46
N PHE A 102 -26.76 -23.79 -27.94
CA PHE A 102 -25.62 -23.41 -27.12
C PHE A 102 -26.14 -22.35 -26.14
N ALA A 103 -26.41 -22.78 -24.91
CA ALA A 103 -26.67 -21.85 -23.81
C ALA A 103 -25.44 -20.94 -23.71
N PRO A 104 -25.56 -19.62 -23.94
CA PRO A 104 -24.53 -18.70 -23.54
C PRO A 104 -24.56 -18.73 -22.01
N SER A 105 -23.44 -19.10 -21.37
CA SER A 105 -23.23 -18.72 -19.97
C SER A 105 -22.85 -17.24 -19.86
N ASP A 106 -23.51 -16.39 -20.66
CA ASP A 106 -23.60 -14.97 -20.43
C ASP A 106 -24.62 -14.80 -19.29
N PHE A 107 -24.15 -14.97 -18.06
CA PHE A 107 -24.75 -14.21 -16.96
C PHE A 107 -24.32 -12.76 -17.19
N ASP A 108 -25.03 -12.11 -18.10
CA ASP A 108 -24.95 -10.68 -18.36
C ASP A 108 -25.28 -9.98 -17.04
N PHE A 109 -24.25 -9.36 -16.45
CA PHE A 109 -24.35 -8.71 -15.15
C PHE A 109 -25.22 -7.46 -15.30
N SER A 110 -26.49 -7.55 -14.93
CA SER A 110 -27.31 -6.36 -14.76
C SER A 110 -27.15 -5.86 -13.32
N ALA A 111 -26.92 -4.57 -13.14
CA ALA A 111 -26.93 -3.92 -11.83
C ALA A 111 -28.31 -3.96 -11.13
N GLU A 112 -29.28 -4.72 -11.66
CA GLU A 112 -30.65 -4.84 -11.19
C GLU A 112 -30.84 -6.00 -10.18
N ASP A 113 -29.79 -6.77 -9.89
CA ASP A 113 -29.87 -7.96 -9.04
C ASP A 113 -29.82 -7.68 -7.53
N PHE A 114 -29.26 -6.54 -7.09
CA PHE A 114 -29.23 -6.16 -5.67
C PHE A 114 -30.36 -5.19 -5.32
N ASP A 115 -30.93 -5.34 -4.13
CA ASP A 115 -31.92 -4.40 -3.62
C ASP A 115 -31.24 -3.19 -2.98
N TYR A 116 -31.07 -2.15 -3.79
CA TYR A 116 -30.51 -0.88 -3.36
C TYR A 116 -31.49 0.00 -2.57
N SER A 117 -32.74 -0.43 -2.34
CA SER A 117 -33.70 0.32 -1.51
C SER A 117 -33.30 0.35 -0.03
N HIS A 118 -32.57 -0.68 0.43
CA HIS A 118 -32.02 -0.77 1.78
C HIS A 118 -30.61 -0.18 1.91
N CYS A 119 -29.90 -0.02 0.80
CA CYS A 119 -28.53 0.49 0.77
C CYS A 119 -28.26 1.25 -0.52
N GLU A 120 -28.40 2.57 -0.50
CA GLU A 120 -28.09 3.40 -1.66
C GLU A 120 -26.64 3.16 -2.11
N PRO A 121 -26.35 3.11 -3.43
CA PRO A 121 -24.99 3.05 -3.92
C PRO A 121 -24.12 4.13 -3.28
N PHE A 122 -22.88 3.80 -2.97
CA PHE A 122 -21.91 4.68 -2.29
C PHE A 122 -22.25 5.07 -0.84
N SER A 123 -23.34 4.57 -0.27
CA SER A 123 -23.59 4.69 1.16
C SER A 123 -22.60 3.85 1.98
N THR A 124 -22.52 4.13 3.28
CA THR A 124 -21.65 3.36 4.19
C THR A 124 -22.19 1.94 4.34
N PHE A 125 -21.35 0.96 3.99
CA PHE A 125 -21.63 -0.45 4.08
C PHE A 125 -21.91 -0.88 5.52
N LYS A 126 -23.06 -1.53 5.72
CA LYS A 126 -23.47 -2.11 7.00
C LYS A 126 -23.89 -3.55 6.83
N VAL A 127 -23.44 -4.40 7.74
CA VAL A 127 -23.72 -5.84 7.70
C VAL A 127 -24.30 -6.34 9.01
N PHE A 128 -25.35 -7.14 8.94
CA PHE A 128 -25.88 -7.84 10.11
C PHE A 128 -25.24 -9.22 10.18
N VAL A 129 -24.68 -9.56 11.36
CA VAL A 129 -24.00 -10.83 11.59
C VAL A 129 -24.71 -11.56 12.74
N PRO A 130 -25.32 -12.73 12.49
CA PRO A 130 -25.95 -13.51 13.54
C PRO A 130 -24.90 -14.07 14.50
N ARG A 131 -25.32 -14.33 15.74
CA ARG A 131 -24.43 -14.94 16.75
C ARG A 131 -24.19 -16.40 16.40
N VAL A 132 -22.96 -16.72 16.03
CA VAL A 132 -22.49 -18.08 15.78
C VAL A 132 -21.15 -18.27 16.49
N ASP A 133 -20.97 -19.40 17.15
CA ASP A 133 -19.71 -19.72 17.83
C ASP A 133 -18.67 -20.24 16.83
N HIS A 134 -18.17 -19.33 16.01
CA HIS A 134 -17.14 -19.60 15.02
C HIS A 134 -16.18 -18.40 14.95
N PRO A 135 -14.85 -18.60 14.83
CA PRO A 135 -13.87 -17.51 14.79
C PRO A 135 -14.21 -16.44 13.74
N LEU A 136 -14.52 -16.85 12.51
CA LEU A 136 -14.91 -15.93 11.43
C LEU A 136 -16.19 -15.14 11.75
N ALA A 137 -17.20 -15.79 12.35
CA ALA A 137 -18.44 -15.10 12.70
C ALA A 137 -18.21 -14.03 13.78
N LYS A 138 -17.37 -14.32 14.77
CA LYS A 138 -16.95 -13.35 15.80
C LYS A 138 -16.19 -12.18 15.18
N ALA A 139 -15.25 -12.45 14.27
CA ALA A 139 -14.48 -11.43 13.58
C ALA A 139 -15.37 -10.53 12.69
N LEU A 140 -16.31 -11.12 11.94
CA LEU A 140 -17.30 -10.38 11.15
C LEU A 140 -18.17 -9.49 12.04
N ALA A 141 -18.63 -9.99 13.20
CA ALA A 141 -19.44 -9.22 14.14
C ALA A 141 -18.66 -8.10 14.87
N GLN A 142 -17.34 -8.21 14.96
CA GLN A 142 -16.44 -7.19 15.53
C GLN A 142 -15.99 -6.16 14.49
N HIS A 143 -16.20 -6.42 13.20
CA HIS A 143 -15.81 -5.52 12.13
C HIS A 143 -16.54 -4.16 12.25
N PRO A 144 -15.90 -3.01 11.95
CA PRO A 144 -16.54 -1.70 12.05
C PRO A 144 -17.80 -1.50 11.17
N ALA A 145 -17.99 -2.35 10.17
CA ALA A 145 -19.20 -2.35 9.32
C ALA A 145 -20.38 -3.12 9.94
N ALA A 146 -20.15 -3.89 11.02
CA ALA A 146 -21.19 -4.69 11.65
C ALA A 146 -22.21 -3.80 12.37
N THR A 147 -23.49 -4.18 12.28
CA THR A 147 -24.60 -3.54 12.99
C THR A 147 -25.39 -4.56 13.81
N SER A 148 -25.93 -4.14 14.94
CA SER A 148 -26.84 -4.93 15.77
C SER A 148 -28.28 -4.95 15.24
N SER A 149 -28.63 -4.04 14.32
CA SER A 149 -29.97 -3.94 13.73
C SER A 149 -30.02 -4.66 12.38
N GLN A 150 -30.77 -5.76 12.32
CA GLN A 150 -31.03 -6.49 11.07
C GLN A 150 -31.72 -5.62 10.01
N HIS A 151 -32.68 -4.79 10.43
CA HIS A 151 -33.40 -3.87 9.53
C HIS A 151 -32.52 -2.71 9.03
N GLY A 152 -31.45 -2.39 9.75
CA GLY A 152 -30.52 -1.31 9.39
C GLY A 152 -29.28 -1.78 8.64
N ALA A 153 -29.23 -3.06 8.24
CA ALA A 153 -28.12 -3.64 7.49
C ALA A 153 -28.39 -3.64 6.00
N CYS A 154 -27.34 -3.36 5.22
CA CYS A 154 -27.34 -3.47 3.76
C CYS A 154 -27.35 -4.93 3.33
N VAL A 155 -26.51 -5.73 3.99
CA VAL A 155 -26.36 -7.18 3.75
C VAL A 155 -26.61 -7.93 5.05
N GLU A 156 -27.37 -9.01 4.95
CA GLU A 156 -27.50 -10.00 6.00
C GLU A 156 -26.52 -11.15 5.76
N ILE A 157 -25.76 -11.54 6.78
CA ILE A 157 -24.92 -12.74 6.72
C ILE A 157 -25.66 -13.92 7.33
N GLU A 158 -25.61 -15.06 6.66
CA GLU A 158 -25.99 -16.35 7.24
C GLU A 158 -24.86 -17.35 7.15
N PHE A 159 -24.80 -18.22 8.15
CA PHE A 159 -23.86 -19.32 8.16
C PHE A 159 -24.61 -20.61 7.84
N ALA A 160 -24.08 -21.34 6.86
CA ALA A 160 -24.62 -22.63 6.47
C ALA A 160 -23.82 -23.78 7.08
N ASP A 161 -24.53 -24.85 7.38
CA ASP A 161 -24.01 -26.19 7.62
C ASP A 161 -24.72 -27.18 6.68
N ALA A 162 -24.26 -28.44 6.63
CA ALA A 162 -24.79 -29.49 5.75
C ALA A 162 -26.32 -29.68 5.80
N GLN A 163 -27.02 -29.11 6.78
CA GLN A 163 -28.47 -29.26 6.96
C GLN A 163 -29.30 -28.32 6.06
N LYS A 164 -28.70 -27.27 5.48
CA LYS A 164 -29.38 -26.30 4.59
C LYS A 164 -28.66 -26.18 3.24
N PRO A 165 -28.87 -27.12 2.30
CA PRO A 165 -28.11 -27.18 1.06
C PRO A 165 -28.52 -26.14 0.01
N LEU A 166 -29.69 -25.50 0.15
CA LEU A 166 -30.23 -24.56 -0.83
C LEU A 166 -30.81 -23.31 -0.16
N TYR A 167 -30.42 -22.14 -0.68
CA TYR A 167 -30.95 -20.83 -0.27
C TYR A 167 -31.80 -20.19 -1.40
N SER A 168 -32.96 -19.67 -1.03
CA SER A 168 -33.88 -18.94 -1.92
C SER A 168 -34.44 -17.72 -1.19
N LEU A 169 -34.89 -16.70 -1.94
CA LEU A 169 -35.27 -15.39 -1.40
C LEU A 169 -36.78 -15.22 -1.18
N PRO A 170 -37.29 -15.49 0.03
CA PRO A 170 -38.47 -14.78 0.53
C PRO A 170 -38.18 -14.16 1.90
N ARG A 171 -37.50 -13.01 1.93
CA ARG A 171 -37.14 -12.23 3.15
C ARG A 171 -37.40 -10.74 2.96
N ALA A 172 -37.44 -10.01 4.08
CA ALA A 172 -37.64 -8.56 4.08
C ALA A 172 -36.47 -7.77 3.47
N ASN A 173 -35.23 -8.28 3.57
CA ASN A 173 -34.07 -7.81 2.83
C ASN A 173 -33.63 -8.93 1.88
N SER A 174 -33.48 -8.63 0.59
CA SER A 174 -33.07 -9.60 -0.43
C SER A 174 -31.55 -9.73 -0.58
N ASN A 175 -30.76 -8.83 0.01
CA ASN A 175 -29.30 -8.87 -0.05
C ASN A 175 -28.74 -9.82 1.02
N LEU A 176 -28.43 -11.05 0.62
CA LEU A 176 -27.96 -12.12 1.49
C LEU A 176 -26.56 -12.59 1.09
N LEU A 177 -25.67 -12.72 2.08
CA LEU A 177 -24.39 -13.42 1.96
C LEU A 177 -24.41 -14.70 2.80
N VAL A 178 -24.25 -15.84 2.14
CA VAL A 178 -24.17 -17.15 2.79
C VAL A 178 -22.71 -17.58 2.90
N VAL A 179 -22.23 -17.80 4.12
CA VAL A 179 -20.90 -18.32 4.42
C VAL A 179 -21.02 -19.79 4.82
N ASN A 180 -20.56 -20.70 3.96
CA ASN A 180 -20.60 -22.13 4.24
C ASN A 180 -19.38 -22.55 5.09
N LEU A 181 -19.60 -22.84 6.36
CA LEU A 181 -18.54 -23.21 7.30
C LEU A 181 -18.09 -24.67 7.18
N ASP A 182 -18.84 -25.50 6.45
CA ASP A 182 -18.54 -26.92 6.28
C ASP A 182 -17.91 -27.18 4.90
N PRO A 183 -16.61 -27.51 4.84
CA PRO A 183 -15.94 -27.81 3.57
C PRO A 183 -16.37 -29.15 2.95
N SER A 184 -17.05 -30.02 3.71
CA SER A 184 -17.50 -31.34 3.23
C SER A 184 -18.80 -31.28 2.43
N SER A 185 -19.58 -30.20 2.58
CA SER A 185 -20.84 -29.98 1.88
C SER A 185 -20.75 -28.76 0.95
N THR A 186 -21.59 -28.74 -0.07
CA THR A 186 -21.73 -27.60 -0.99
C THR A 186 -23.10 -27.00 -0.82
N VAL A 187 -23.15 -25.67 -0.77
CA VAL A 187 -24.39 -24.91 -0.73
C VAL A 187 -24.62 -24.29 -2.10
N ALA A 188 -25.87 -24.33 -2.56
CA ALA A 188 -26.32 -23.63 -3.75
C ALA A 188 -27.27 -22.48 -3.36
N ALA A 189 -27.38 -21.49 -4.23
CA ALA A 189 -28.36 -20.43 -4.09
C ALA A 189 -29.05 -20.10 -5.41
N THR A 190 -30.23 -19.52 -5.30
CA THR A 190 -31.03 -19.01 -6.43
C THR A 190 -31.08 -17.49 -6.40
N GLY A 191 -31.07 -16.85 -7.57
CA GLY A 191 -31.03 -15.38 -7.68
C GLY A 191 -29.72 -14.76 -7.18
N SER A 192 -29.81 -13.53 -6.67
CA SER A 192 -28.69 -12.64 -6.36
C SER A 192 -28.01 -12.87 -5.00
N VAL A 193 -28.21 -14.03 -4.39
CA VAL A 193 -27.59 -14.40 -3.12
C VAL A 193 -26.08 -14.62 -3.34
N LEU A 194 -25.24 -13.98 -2.53
CA LEU A 194 -23.79 -14.16 -2.55
C LEU A 194 -23.42 -15.43 -1.77
N ILE A 195 -22.50 -16.24 -2.29
CA ILE A 195 -22.01 -17.44 -1.59
C ILE A 195 -20.50 -17.31 -1.32
N ALA A 196 -20.06 -17.60 -0.10
CA ALA A 196 -18.66 -17.77 0.26
C ALA A 196 -18.42 -19.20 0.76
N GLN A 197 -17.71 -20.02 -0.02
CA GLN A 197 -17.47 -21.43 0.34
C GLN A 197 -16.19 -22.01 -0.28
N SER A 198 -15.73 -23.14 0.28
CA SER A 198 -14.47 -23.79 -0.14
C SER A 198 -14.60 -24.51 -1.49
N ARG A 199 -15.77 -25.05 -1.80
CA ARG A 199 -15.99 -25.96 -2.92
C ARG A 199 -17.15 -25.49 -3.79
N TYR A 200 -16.93 -25.47 -5.09
CA TYR A 200 -17.96 -25.29 -6.10
C TYR A 200 -18.01 -26.50 -7.02
N GLY A 201 -19.20 -26.86 -7.48
CA GLY A 201 -19.35 -27.84 -8.54
C GLY A 201 -18.83 -27.29 -9.88
N PRO A 202 -18.56 -28.17 -10.87
CA PRO A 202 -18.20 -27.72 -12.21
C PRO A 202 -19.24 -26.75 -12.77
N GLY A 203 -18.80 -25.55 -13.17
CA GLY A 203 -19.67 -24.52 -13.76
C GLY A 203 -20.62 -23.81 -12.78
N THR A 204 -20.56 -24.10 -11.46
CA THR A 204 -21.49 -23.49 -10.49
C THR A 204 -20.95 -22.24 -9.80
N PHE A 205 -19.67 -21.90 -9.97
CA PHE A 205 -19.07 -20.70 -9.39
C PHE A 205 -19.42 -19.47 -10.23
N ARG A 206 -20.13 -18.51 -9.64
CA ARG A 206 -20.49 -17.26 -10.32
C ARG A 206 -19.48 -16.18 -9.95
N SER A 207 -18.45 -15.97 -10.77
CA SER A 207 -17.38 -15.00 -10.46
C SER A 207 -17.87 -13.61 -10.09
N SER A 208 -18.97 -13.16 -10.69
CA SER A 208 -19.58 -11.87 -10.41
C SER A 208 -20.17 -11.74 -9.00
N LEU A 209 -20.60 -12.84 -8.36
CA LEU A 209 -21.30 -12.85 -7.07
C LEU A 209 -20.54 -13.61 -5.97
N ASP A 210 -20.01 -14.78 -6.30
CA ASP A 210 -19.54 -15.76 -5.35
C ASP A 210 -18.05 -15.60 -4.98
N PHE A 211 -17.68 -16.14 -3.83
CA PHE A 211 -16.32 -16.15 -3.29
C PHE A 211 -15.87 -17.59 -3.03
N ALA A 212 -14.74 -17.97 -3.65
CA ALA A 212 -14.12 -19.28 -3.46
C ALA A 212 -12.97 -19.17 -2.45
N LEU A 213 -13.26 -19.44 -1.18
CA LEU A 213 -12.34 -19.25 -0.06
C LEU A 213 -12.53 -20.32 1.00
N HIS A 214 -11.57 -20.48 1.93
CA HIS A 214 -11.67 -21.40 3.05
C HIS A 214 -12.16 -20.69 4.33
N PRO A 215 -13.41 -20.86 4.79
CA PRO A 215 -13.94 -20.09 5.92
C PRO A 215 -13.44 -20.55 7.30
N SER A 216 -12.97 -21.79 7.42
CA SER A 216 -12.58 -22.43 8.68
C SER A 216 -11.15 -22.05 9.09
N VAL A 217 -10.92 -20.75 9.32
CA VAL A 217 -9.62 -20.17 9.69
C VAL A 217 -9.53 -19.90 11.20
N PRO A 218 -8.31 -19.96 11.79
CA PRO A 218 -8.13 -19.70 13.22
C PRO A 218 -8.44 -18.25 13.60
N ALA A 219 -8.65 -18.01 14.89
CA ALA A 219 -8.68 -16.64 15.42
C ALA A 219 -7.31 -15.96 15.27
N PHE A 220 -7.27 -14.63 15.20
CA PHE A 220 -6.02 -13.88 15.18
C PHE A 220 -5.17 -14.16 16.43
N ASP A 221 -3.89 -14.48 16.24
CA ASP A 221 -2.89 -14.61 17.31
C ASP A 221 -1.72 -13.64 17.05
N VAL A 222 -1.47 -12.77 18.03
CA VAL A 222 -0.35 -11.80 17.98
C VAL A 222 1.03 -12.47 17.94
N ASN A 223 1.13 -13.77 18.26
CA ASN A 223 2.36 -14.53 18.23
C ASN A 223 2.51 -15.44 17.00
N GLU A 224 1.54 -15.44 16.09
CA GLU A 224 1.53 -16.31 14.90
C GLU A 224 2.79 -16.13 14.03
N TRP A 225 3.32 -14.91 13.96
CA TRP A 225 4.55 -14.58 13.22
C TRP A 225 5.77 -15.42 13.64
N LYS A 226 5.81 -15.95 14.88
CA LYS A 226 6.90 -16.81 15.36
C LYS A 226 6.97 -18.15 14.63
N GLN A 227 5.88 -18.55 13.98
CA GLN A 227 5.75 -19.80 13.26
C GLN A 227 5.82 -19.59 11.74
N LYS A 228 5.85 -18.33 11.27
CA LYS A 228 5.91 -18.03 9.83
C LYS A 228 7.35 -18.22 9.32
N PRO A 229 7.55 -19.03 8.25
CA PRO A 229 8.86 -19.24 7.69
C PRO A 229 9.36 -17.98 6.96
N SER A 230 10.68 -17.86 6.88
CA SER A 230 11.32 -16.87 6.01
C SER A 230 11.02 -17.17 4.53
N ILE A 231 10.93 -16.12 3.70
CA ILE A 231 10.90 -16.31 2.24
C ILE A 231 12.24 -16.81 1.68
N LEU A 232 13.32 -16.72 2.48
CA LEU A 232 14.66 -17.20 2.17
C LEU A 232 14.90 -18.62 2.71
N PRO A 233 15.82 -19.40 2.10
CA PRO A 233 16.56 -19.09 0.86
C PRO A 233 15.66 -19.24 -0.39
N ALA A 234 15.98 -18.51 -1.47
CA ALA A 234 15.24 -18.59 -2.73
C ALA A 234 15.17 -20.03 -3.27
N LYS A 235 16.33 -20.71 -3.29
CA LYS A 235 16.43 -22.13 -3.64
C LYS A 235 16.24 -22.99 -2.39
N ARG A 236 15.22 -23.84 -2.39
CA ARG A 236 14.98 -24.84 -1.34
C ARG A 236 15.40 -26.25 -1.83
N PRO A 237 15.59 -27.23 -0.93
CA PRO A 237 16.04 -28.57 -1.29
C PRO A 237 15.15 -29.27 -2.33
N ILE A 238 13.84 -29.07 -2.24
CA ILE A 238 12.87 -29.63 -3.17
C ILE A 238 12.38 -28.50 -4.09
N LEU A 239 12.55 -28.67 -5.40
CA LEU A 239 12.06 -27.71 -6.38
C LEU A 239 10.53 -27.66 -6.36
N SER A 240 9.89 -28.77 -6.67
CA SER A 240 8.43 -28.87 -6.76
C SER A 240 7.92 -30.20 -6.23
N ALA A 241 6.81 -30.16 -5.49
CA ALA A 241 6.13 -31.36 -5.01
C ALA A 241 4.64 -31.31 -5.33
N TYR A 242 4.07 -32.48 -5.63
CA TYR A 242 2.63 -32.66 -5.79
C TYR A 242 1.98 -32.84 -4.42
N ILE A 243 1.02 -31.98 -4.09
CA ILE A 243 0.37 -31.99 -2.79
C ILE A 243 -0.95 -32.77 -2.89
N SER A 244 -1.04 -33.87 -2.14
CA SER A 244 -2.24 -34.73 -2.14
C SER A 244 -3.00 -34.65 -0.83
N ASP A 245 -4.32 -34.85 -0.93
CA ASP A 245 -5.27 -34.98 0.18
C ASP A 245 -5.44 -36.44 0.66
N SER A 246 -4.83 -37.39 -0.04
CA SER A 246 -4.92 -38.82 0.25
C SER A 246 -3.73 -39.31 1.05
N SER A 247 -3.96 -40.23 1.99
CA SER A 247 -2.90 -41.00 2.65
C SER A 247 -2.24 -42.02 1.72
N ASP A 248 -2.76 -42.22 0.50
CA ASP A 248 -2.23 -43.13 -0.51
C ASP A 248 -1.70 -42.33 -1.73
N PRO A 249 -0.46 -41.83 -1.67
CA PRO A 249 0.14 -40.97 -2.70
C PRO A 249 0.25 -41.65 -4.08
N THR A 250 0.08 -42.97 -4.14
CA THR A 250 0.29 -43.79 -5.34
C THR A 250 -0.85 -43.70 -6.36
N LYS A 251 -2.04 -43.21 -5.98
CA LYS A 251 -3.22 -43.20 -6.86
C LYS A 251 -3.30 -42.04 -7.87
N LEU A 252 -2.47 -41.01 -7.73
CA LEU A 252 -2.45 -39.85 -8.64
C LEU A 252 -1.24 -39.85 -9.59
N VAL A 253 -0.22 -40.66 -9.31
CA VAL A 253 1.01 -40.76 -10.12
C VAL A 253 0.98 -42.05 -10.93
N ASN A 254 -0.06 -42.23 -11.75
CA ASN A 254 0.02 -43.23 -12.81
C ASN A 254 0.60 -42.56 -14.06
N SER A 255 1.81 -43.03 -14.40
CA SER A 255 2.61 -42.75 -15.60
C SER A 255 3.38 -41.42 -15.63
N SER A 256 4.71 -41.54 -15.52
CA SER A 256 5.75 -40.58 -15.91
C SER A 256 5.94 -39.31 -15.05
N SER A 257 6.94 -39.32 -14.14
CA SER A 257 7.97 -38.27 -13.92
C SER A 257 8.49 -38.23 -12.47
N ASP A 258 9.75 -37.83 -12.30
CA ASP A 258 10.52 -37.70 -11.04
C ASP A 258 10.00 -36.60 -10.06
N ILE A 259 8.68 -36.50 -9.87
CA ILE A 259 8.05 -35.48 -9.02
C ILE A 259 7.63 -36.10 -7.69
N GLU A 260 8.19 -35.56 -6.61
CA GLU A 260 7.89 -35.97 -5.24
C GLU A 260 6.44 -35.64 -4.87
N SER A 261 5.77 -36.54 -4.14
CA SER A 261 4.40 -36.35 -3.65
C SER A 261 4.40 -36.21 -2.13
N ILE A 262 3.78 -35.16 -1.60
CA ILE A 262 3.62 -34.92 -0.16
C ILE A 262 2.14 -35.09 0.19
N SER A 263 1.85 -35.92 1.19
CA SER A 263 0.50 -36.11 1.72
C SER A 263 0.28 -35.20 2.93
N CYS A 264 -0.69 -34.30 2.84
CA CYS A 264 -0.96 -33.33 3.89
C CYS A 264 -2.06 -33.77 4.87
N THR A 265 -2.08 -35.07 5.19
CA THR A 265 -2.94 -35.66 6.24
C THR A 265 -2.25 -35.77 7.61
N HIS A 266 -0.93 -35.51 7.67
CA HIS A 266 -0.14 -35.57 8.91
C HIS A 266 0.02 -34.19 9.56
N THR A 267 0.24 -34.19 10.88
CA THR A 267 0.37 -32.99 11.72
C THR A 267 1.57 -32.10 11.39
N GLN A 268 2.50 -32.54 10.54
CA GLN A 268 3.74 -31.84 10.20
C GLN A 268 3.81 -31.30 8.76
N CYS A 269 2.73 -31.34 7.97
CA CYS A 269 2.80 -30.92 6.55
C CYS A 269 3.33 -29.48 6.36
N ALA A 270 3.01 -28.52 7.24
CA ALA A 270 3.54 -27.16 7.13
C ALA A 270 5.08 -27.09 7.14
N VAL A 271 5.73 -27.98 7.92
CA VAL A 271 7.19 -28.09 8.01
C VAL A 271 7.74 -28.68 6.72
N ASP A 272 7.14 -29.75 6.20
CA ASP A 272 7.56 -30.38 4.95
C ASP A 272 7.48 -29.40 3.77
N LEU A 273 6.40 -28.62 3.69
CA LEU A 273 6.23 -27.61 2.64
C LEU A 273 7.23 -26.44 2.74
N SER A 274 7.82 -26.19 3.90
CA SER A 274 8.87 -25.16 4.05
C SER A 274 10.17 -25.52 3.32
N LEU A 275 10.35 -26.79 2.94
CA LEU A 275 11.48 -27.30 2.16
C LEU A 275 11.19 -27.32 0.65
N VAL A 276 9.97 -26.99 0.23
CA VAL A 276 9.51 -27.04 -1.17
C VAL A 276 9.41 -25.63 -1.75
N SER A 277 9.90 -25.42 -2.97
CA SER A 277 9.79 -24.11 -3.63
C SER A 277 8.42 -23.89 -4.28
N PHE A 278 7.89 -24.91 -4.95
CA PHE A 278 6.63 -24.88 -5.71
C PHE A 278 5.68 -26.02 -5.32
N CYS A 279 4.47 -25.68 -4.88
CA CYS A 279 3.47 -26.64 -4.43
C CYS A 279 2.44 -26.86 -5.55
N MET A 280 2.47 -28.02 -6.20
CA MET A 280 1.53 -28.36 -7.27
C MET A 280 0.19 -28.79 -6.66
N LEU A 281 -0.87 -28.04 -6.96
CA LEU A 281 -2.21 -28.19 -6.39
C LEU A 281 -3.22 -28.54 -7.49
N SER A 282 -3.82 -29.72 -7.41
CA SER A 282 -4.93 -30.09 -8.30
C SER A 282 -6.28 -29.69 -7.71
N PRO A 283 -7.31 -29.49 -8.56
CA PRO A 283 -8.68 -29.34 -8.08
C PRO A 283 -9.08 -30.49 -7.15
N SER A 284 -9.44 -30.16 -5.91
CA SER A 284 -9.91 -31.11 -4.91
C SER A 284 -10.85 -30.42 -3.93
N PRO A 285 -11.64 -31.16 -3.13
CA PRO A 285 -12.45 -30.57 -2.07
C PRO A 285 -11.63 -29.76 -1.05
N LEU A 286 -10.35 -30.09 -0.87
CA LEU A 286 -9.44 -29.41 0.05
C LEU A 286 -8.59 -28.31 -0.62
N PHE A 287 -8.82 -28.00 -1.90
CA PHE A 287 -7.99 -27.08 -2.67
C PHE A 287 -7.75 -25.74 -1.95
N GLN A 288 -8.81 -25.11 -1.43
CA GLN A 288 -8.67 -23.80 -0.75
C GLN A 288 -7.84 -23.89 0.54
N ALA A 289 -7.95 -25.00 1.28
CA ALA A 289 -7.17 -25.22 2.49
C ALA A 289 -5.69 -25.49 2.15
N LEU A 290 -5.41 -26.31 1.12
CA LEU A 290 -4.05 -26.61 0.66
C LEU A 290 -3.38 -25.39 0.03
N LEU A 291 -4.13 -24.55 -0.67
CA LEU A 291 -3.66 -23.27 -1.18
C LEU A 291 -3.20 -22.36 -0.04
N LEU A 292 -4.03 -22.20 0.98
CA LEU A 292 -3.69 -21.39 2.15
C LEU A 292 -2.45 -21.93 2.88
N LEU A 293 -2.39 -23.24 3.08
CA LEU A 293 -1.25 -23.92 3.69
C LEU A 293 0.05 -23.74 2.89
N SER A 294 -0.04 -23.78 1.56
CA SER A 294 1.11 -23.52 0.68
C SER A 294 1.65 -22.11 0.87
N LEU A 295 0.76 -21.10 0.91
CA LEU A 295 1.13 -19.71 1.16
C LEU A 295 1.75 -19.52 2.55
N HIS A 296 1.16 -20.11 3.60
CA HIS A 296 1.70 -20.09 4.96
C HIS A 296 3.14 -20.63 5.02
N SER A 297 3.44 -21.69 4.27
CA SER A 297 4.77 -22.30 4.21
C SER A 297 5.74 -21.58 3.25
N ALA A 298 5.34 -20.43 2.68
CA ALA A 298 6.04 -19.71 1.63
C ALA A 298 6.42 -20.62 0.43
N CYS A 299 5.57 -21.61 0.15
CA CYS A 299 5.64 -22.47 -1.02
C CYS A 299 4.76 -21.88 -2.12
N ILE A 300 5.33 -21.59 -3.29
CA ILE A 300 4.60 -20.92 -4.38
C ILE A 300 3.57 -21.88 -4.96
N PRO A 301 2.26 -21.59 -4.92
CA PRO A 301 1.24 -22.46 -5.47
C PRO A 301 1.34 -22.56 -7.00
N VAL A 302 1.32 -23.79 -7.50
CA VAL A 302 1.22 -24.13 -8.92
C VAL A 302 -0.10 -24.85 -9.12
N VAL A 303 -1.12 -24.10 -9.55
CA VAL A 303 -2.48 -24.60 -9.70
C VAL A 303 -2.57 -25.41 -10.99
N MET A 304 -2.80 -26.71 -10.86
CA MET A 304 -2.92 -27.69 -11.96
C MET A 304 -4.31 -27.64 -12.62
N SER A 305 -4.84 -26.44 -12.82
CA SER A 305 -6.09 -26.16 -13.50
C SER A 305 -6.13 -24.71 -13.97
N LEU A 306 -6.69 -24.50 -15.17
CA LEU A 306 -6.91 -23.16 -15.69
C LEU A 306 -8.21 -22.53 -15.18
N THR A 307 -9.16 -23.34 -14.71
CA THR A 307 -10.51 -22.90 -14.34
C THR A 307 -10.80 -22.94 -12.84
N GLN A 308 -9.88 -23.49 -12.04
CA GLN A 308 -10.03 -23.54 -10.58
C GLN A 308 -10.18 -22.13 -10.00
N PRO A 309 -11.30 -21.82 -9.30
CA PRO A 309 -11.50 -20.51 -8.69
C PRO A 309 -10.49 -20.26 -7.55
N LEU A 310 -10.00 -19.03 -7.46
CA LEU A 310 -9.10 -18.60 -6.38
C LEU A 310 -9.78 -17.60 -5.42
N PRO A 311 -9.33 -17.51 -4.16
CA PRO A 311 -9.83 -16.53 -3.22
C PRO A 311 -9.71 -15.11 -3.76
N PHE A 312 -10.82 -14.38 -3.75
CA PHE A 312 -10.89 -12.99 -4.21
C PHE A 312 -10.23 -12.78 -5.59
N GLN A 313 -10.40 -13.73 -6.52
CA GLN A 313 -9.73 -13.72 -7.83
C GLN A 313 -9.94 -12.44 -8.66
N ASP A 314 -11.02 -11.70 -8.43
CA ASP A 314 -11.29 -10.43 -9.12
C ASP A 314 -10.51 -9.25 -8.51
N HIS A 315 -9.92 -9.41 -7.32
CA HIS A 315 -9.26 -8.36 -6.55
C HIS A 315 -7.77 -8.64 -6.32
N LEU A 316 -7.42 -9.89 -6.02
CA LEU A 316 -6.05 -10.37 -5.86
C LEU A 316 -5.47 -10.78 -7.22
N ASP A 317 -4.35 -10.20 -7.58
CA ASP A 317 -3.63 -10.46 -8.82
C ASP A 317 -2.74 -11.71 -8.66
N TRP A 318 -3.38 -12.87 -8.73
CA TRP A 318 -2.77 -14.18 -8.50
C TRP A 318 -1.59 -14.52 -9.41
N LYS A 319 -1.38 -13.80 -10.51
CA LYS A 319 -0.18 -13.96 -11.36
C LYS A 319 1.10 -13.60 -10.62
N HIS A 320 1.01 -12.77 -9.58
CA HIS A 320 2.16 -12.38 -8.77
C HIS A 320 2.47 -13.36 -7.64
N ALA A 321 1.59 -14.30 -7.31
CA ALA A 321 1.75 -15.20 -6.16
C ALA A 321 1.60 -16.68 -6.51
N SER A 322 1.11 -17.02 -7.71
CA SER A 322 0.87 -18.40 -8.15
C SER A 322 1.09 -18.56 -9.65
N LEU A 323 1.28 -19.80 -10.09
CA LEU A 323 1.32 -20.19 -11.50
C LEU A 323 0.16 -21.13 -11.81
N ARG A 324 -0.31 -21.13 -13.06
CA ARG A 324 -1.38 -22.01 -13.52
C ARG A 324 -0.93 -22.84 -14.71
N PHE A 325 -1.18 -24.14 -14.66
CA PHE A 325 -0.94 -25.07 -15.77
C PHE A 325 -2.12 -26.05 -15.88
N PRO A 326 -2.50 -26.51 -17.09
CA PRO A 326 -3.42 -27.64 -17.19
C PRO A 326 -2.77 -28.90 -16.63
N HIS A 327 -3.57 -29.78 -16.01
CA HIS A 327 -3.07 -31.01 -15.39
C HIS A 327 -2.25 -31.89 -16.36
N SER A 328 -2.60 -31.90 -17.65
CA SER A 328 -1.88 -32.62 -18.71
C SER A 328 -0.47 -32.10 -18.99
N ALA A 329 -0.15 -30.86 -18.59
CA ALA A 329 1.15 -30.24 -18.84
C ALA A 329 2.13 -30.36 -17.66
N ILE A 330 1.94 -31.30 -16.74
CA ILE A 330 2.77 -31.44 -15.52
C ILE A 330 4.28 -31.53 -15.81
N GLY A 331 4.68 -32.27 -16.85
CA GLY A 331 6.09 -32.38 -17.25
C GLY A 331 6.67 -31.07 -17.78
N GLN A 332 5.88 -30.29 -18.53
CA GLN A 332 6.28 -28.97 -19.05
C GLN A 332 6.31 -27.93 -17.93
N ALA A 333 5.35 -27.98 -16.99
CA ALA A 333 5.30 -27.10 -15.83
C ALA A 333 6.63 -27.17 -15.07
N ARG A 334 7.11 -28.38 -14.77
CA ARG A 334 8.40 -28.56 -14.09
C ARG A 334 9.56 -27.90 -14.83
N GLN A 335 9.67 -28.07 -16.15
CA GLN A 335 10.73 -27.45 -16.96
C GLN A 335 10.68 -25.92 -16.88
N VAL A 336 9.48 -25.32 -16.91
CA VAL A 336 9.30 -23.88 -16.74
C VAL A 336 9.75 -23.42 -15.35
N LEU A 337 9.37 -24.15 -14.29
CA LEU A 337 9.75 -23.82 -12.91
C LEU A 337 11.27 -23.80 -12.70
N GLU A 338 12.02 -24.66 -13.40
CA GLU A 338 13.50 -24.71 -13.35
C GLU A 338 14.15 -23.46 -13.96
N THR A 339 13.44 -22.74 -14.85
CA THR A 339 13.96 -21.54 -15.54
C THR A 339 13.68 -20.23 -14.82
N LEU A 340 12.84 -20.23 -13.77
CA LEU A 340 12.47 -19.01 -13.06
C LEU A 340 13.67 -18.39 -12.33
N ALA A 341 13.80 -17.07 -12.46
CA ALA A 341 14.87 -16.33 -11.79
C ALA A 341 14.65 -16.35 -10.27
N LYS A 342 15.73 -16.24 -9.50
CA LYS A 342 15.62 -16.25 -8.02
C LYS A 342 14.85 -15.03 -7.52
N GLU A 343 15.00 -13.91 -8.20
CA GLU A 343 14.35 -12.63 -7.93
C GLU A 343 12.83 -12.77 -8.07
N ASP A 344 12.37 -13.44 -9.14
CA ASP A 344 10.95 -13.72 -9.38
C ASP A 344 10.40 -14.65 -8.30
N ILE A 345 11.12 -15.72 -7.95
CA ILE A 345 10.72 -16.64 -6.87
C ILE A 345 10.54 -15.90 -5.55
N LEU A 346 11.48 -15.00 -5.20
CA LEU A 346 11.40 -14.23 -3.97
C LEU A 346 10.25 -13.22 -3.98
N GLU A 347 10.00 -12.55 -5.11
CA GLU A 347 8.85 -11.66 -5.23
C GLU A 347 7.54 -12.43 -5.17
N MET A 348 7.45 -13.61 -5.80
CA MET A 348 6.27 -14.47 -5.72
C MET A 348 5.98 -14.94 -4.30
N ARG A 349 7.01 -15.34 -3.53
CA ARG A 349 6.84 -15.68 -2.11
C ARG A 349 6.43 -14.48 -1.28
N ARG A 350 7.02 -13.31 -1.53
CA ARG A 350 6.67 -12.06 -0.85
C ARG A 350 5.21 -11.69 -1.09
N GLN A 351 4.74 -11.79 -2.33
CA GLN A 351 3.35 -11.56 -2.70
C GLN A 351 2.44 -12.62 -2.12
N GLY A 352 2.87 -13.88 -2.10
CA GLY A 352 2.21 -14.96 -1.37
C GLY A 352 1.99 -14.62 0.10
N THR A 353 2.99 -14.07 0.80
CA THR A 353 2.84 -13.57 2.18
C THR A 353 1.85 -12.40 2.30
N VAL A 354 1.80 -11.50 1.31
CA VAL A 354 0.82 -10.39 1.28
C VAL A 354 -0.60 -10.95 1.13
N PHE A 355 -0.78 -11.94 0.25
CA PHE A 355 -2.09 -12.52 -0.06
C PHE A 355 -2.55 -13.42 1.09
N SER A 356 -1.63 -14.17 1.72
CA SER A 356 -1.90 -14.96 2.92
C SER A 356 -2.47 -14.07 4.02
N ARG A 357 -1.92 -12.87 4.26
CA ARG A 357 -2.47 -11.91 5.24
C ARG A 357 -3.91 -11.44 4.97
N ARG A 358 -4.53 -11.81 3.85
CA ARG A 358 -5.95 -11.59 3.54
C ARG A 358 -6.84 -12.81 3.87
N LEU A 359 -6.22 -13.95 4.16
CA LEU A 359 -6.83 -15.27 4.26
C LEU A 359 -6.49 -16.03 5.56
N ASP A 360 -5.30 -15.82 6.14
CA ASP A 360 -4.68 -16.68 7.17
C ASP A 360 -5.51 -16.87 8.45
N ASN A 361 -6.28 -15.86 8.86
CA ASN A 361 -7.07 -15.89 10.09
C ASN A 361 -8.41 -15.19 9.94
N ALA A 362 -9.28 -15.38 10.93
CA ALA A 362 -10.66 -14.89 10.94
C ALA A 362 -10.77 -13.36 10.77
N GLU A 363 -9.87 -12.57 11.35
CA GLU A 363 -9.87 -11.11 11.24
C GLU A 363 -9.46 -10.65 9.84
N ALA A 364 -8.39 -11.25 9.29
CA ALA A 364 -7.94 -11.02 7.93
C ALA A 364 -9.01 -11.38 6.89
N LEU A 365 -9.64 -12.53 7.06
CA LEU A 365 -10.68 -13.02 6.16
C LEU A 365 -11.96 -12.18 6.26
N ALA A 366 -12.36 -11.77 7.46
CA ALA A 366 -13.51 -10.89 7.66
C ALA A 366 -13.32 -9.52 6.96
N ARG A 367 -12.15 -8.89 7.14
CA ARG A 367 -11.80 -7.63 6.46
C ARG A 367 -11.87 -7.77 4.94
N SER A 368 -11.27 -8.84 4.40
CA SER A 368 -11.21 -9.08 2.96
C SER A 368 -12.58 -9.40 2.38
N LEU A 369 -13.36 -10.27 3.05
CA LEU A 369 -14.70 -10.63 2.61
C LEU A 369 -15.63 -9.42 2.57
N LEU A 370 -15.66 -8.61 3.64
CA LEU A 370 -16.52 -7.43 3.70
C LEU A 370 -16.06 -6.33 2.74
N ALA A 371 -14.75 -6.16 2.51
CA ALA A 371 -14.26 -5.29 1.46
C ALA A 371 -14.75 -5.74 0.08
N ALA A 372 -14.57 -7.01 -0.27
CA ALA A 372 -14.95 -7.54 -1.58
C ALA A 372 -16.47 -7.45 -1.83
N VAL A 373 -17.29 -7.70 -0.80
CA VAL A 373 -18.74 -7.51 -0.87
C VAL A 373 -19.09 -6.03 -1.10
N ALA A 374 -18.46 -5.12 -0.36
CA ALA A 374 -18.66 -3.69 -0.54
C ALA A 374 -18.29 -3.23 -1.96
N GLU A 375 -17.18 -3.74 -2.54
CA GLU A 375 -16.78 -3.39 -3.91
C GLU A 375 -17.76 -3.94 -4.95
N LYS A 376 -18.19 -5.21 -4.84
CA LYS A 376 -19.18 -5.83 -5.73
C LYS A 376 -20.52 -5.10 -5.71
N MET A 377 -20.95 -4.62 -4.54
CA MET A 377 -22.18 -3.85 -4.37
C MET A 377 -22.02 -2.34 -4.58
N GLN A 378 -20.81 -1.84 -4.86
CA GLN A 378 -20.48 -0.42 -5.00
C GLN A 378 -20.81 0.44 -3.76
N LEU A 379 -20.55 -0.11 -2.57
CA LEU A 379 -20.74 0.55 -1.28
C LEU A 379 -19.39 1.02 -0.70
N GLN A 380 -19.43 2.01 0.20
CA GLN A 380 -18.21 2.50 0.86
C GLN A 380 -18.01 1.79 2.20
N LEU A 381 -16.81 1.28 2.46
CA LEU A 381 -16.47 0.82 3.80
C LEU A 381 -16.54 1.98 4.82
N PRO A 382 -16.72 1.69 6.13
CA PRO A 382 -16.69 2.71 7.17
C PRO A 382 -15.43 3.57 7.10
N THR A 383 -15.51 4.80 7.60
CA THR A 383 -14.32 5.66 7.68
C THR A 383 -13.60 5.45 9.00
N VAL A 384 -12.28 5.47 8.97
CA VAL A 384 -11.42 5.45 10.17
C VAL A 384 -11.81 6.55 11.15
N SER A 385 -11.86 6.25 12.45
CA SER A 385 -11.88 7.27 13.51
C SER A 385 -10.46 7.79 13.78
N THR A 386 -10.25 9.11 13.71
CA THR A 386 -8.97 9.73 14.09
C THR A 386 -8.71 9.61 15.59
N SER A 387 -7.43 9.64 15.99
CA SER A 387 -7.05 9.63 17.39
C SER A 387 -7.39 10.99 18.02
N SER A 388 -8.40 10.99 18.90
CA SER A 388 -8.83 12.21 19.59
C SER A 388 -7.67 12.80 20.39
N THR A 389 -7.33 14.05 20.09
CA THR A 389 -6.32 14.77 20.84
C THR A 389 -6.90 15.32 22.14
N LYS A 390 -6.06 15.37 23.18
CA LYS A 390 -6.34 16.10 24.43
C LYS A 390 -5.44 17.32 24.47
N PRO A 391 -5.98 18.55 24.57
CA PRO A 391 -5.14 19.73 24.64
C PRO A 391 -4.39 19.72 25.96
N VAL A 392 -3.15 20.19 25.93
CA VAL A 392 -2.38 20.39 27.17
C VAL A 392 -2.93 21.60 27.94
N PHE A 393 -3.29 22.66 27.24
CA PHE A 393 -3.94 23.86 27.78
C PHE A 393 -5.47 23.74 27.77
N ALA A 394 -6.18 24.65 28.46
CA ALA A 394 -7.65 24.61 28.58
C ALA A 394 -8.39 24.65 27.23
N THR A 395 -7.78 25.28 26.23
CA THR A 395 -8.26 25.35 24.84
C THR A 395 -7.08 25.17 23.89
N TYR A 396 -7.34 24.68 22.67
CA TYR A 396 -6.35 24.71 21.58
C TYR A 396 -6.13 26.14 21.04
N GLU A 397 -7.09 27.03 21.30
CA GLU A 397 -6.97 28.46 21.04
C GLU A 397 -6.03 29.06 22.08
N THR A 398 -4.79 29.33 21.68
CA THR A 398 -3.95 30.27 22.42
C THR A 398 -4.61 31.66 22.29
N ASN A 399 -4.73 32.36 23.41
CA ASN A 399 -5.50 33.58 23.60
C ASN A 399 -4.90 34.82 22.91
N ASN A 400 -4.53 34.73 21.63
CA ASN A 400 -4.19 35.85 20.74
C ASN A 400 -4.47 35.45 19.30
N SER A 401 -5.73 35.57 18.90
CA SER A 401 -6.17 35.54 17.52
C SER A 401 -5.45 36.63 16.73
N TYR A 402 -4.39 36.27 16.00
CA TYR A 402 -3.86 37.14 14.96
C TYR A 402 -4.88 37.26 13.83
N GLN A 403 -5.47 38.45 13.71
CA GLN A 403 -5.88 38.95 12.41
C GLN A 403 -4.60 39.34 11.67
N MET A 404 -4.16 38.52 10.72
CA MET A 404 -3.23 39.01 9.72
C MET A 404 -3.95 40.09 8.91
N GLU A 405 -3.45 41.33 8.96
CA GLU A 405 -3.48 42.18 7.78
C GLU A 405 -2.61 41.49 6.71
N LEU A 406 -3.23 40.56 6.00
CA LEU A 406 -2.74 40.07 4.73
C LEU A 406 -2.55 41.30 3.85
N LYS A 407 -1.30 41.72 3.64
CA LYS A 407 -0.96 42.51 2.45
C LYS A 407 -1.27 41.63 1.24
N ASP A 408 -2.52 41.70 0.79
CA ASP A 408 -3.11 41.32 -0.49
C ASP A 408 -2.71 40.00 -1.19
N LYS A 409 -2.11 39.02 -0.52
CA LYS A 409 -2.17 37.62 -0.99
C LYS A 409 -3.28 36.89 -0.26
N LYS A 410 -4.52 37.12 -0.70
CA LYS A 410 -5.68 36.33 -0.28
C LYS A 410 -5.53 34.91 -0.81
N TYR A 411 -4.74 34.06 -0.13
CA TYR A 411 -4.84 32.62 -0.32
C TYR A 411 -6.28 32.21 0.00
N ARG A 412 -7.09 32.09 -1.05
CA ARG A 412 -8.46 31.63 -0.92
C ARG A 412 -8.33 30.19 -0.43
N ARG A 413 -8.74 29.95 0.81
CA ARG A 413 -8.82 28.60 1.38
C ARG A 413 -9.93 27.89 0.62
N ILE A 414 -9.56 27.02 -0.31
CA ILE A 414 -10.53 26.28 -1.14
C ILE A 414 -10.84 24.98 -0.40
N THR A 415 -12.10 24.57 -0.51
CA THR A 415 -12.65 23.40 0.16
C THR A 415 -12.18 22.14 -0.58
N SER A 416 -11.42 21.26 0.07
CA SER A 416 -11.14 19.94 -0.50
C SER A 416 -12.45 19.21 -0.85
N PRO A 417 -12.63 18.70 -2.09
CA PRO A 417 -13.83 17.97 -2.47
C PRO A 417 -13.74 16.53 -1.93
N PHE A 418 -13.82 16.41 -0.60
CA PHE A 418 -13.59 15.20 0.17
C PHE A 418 -14.44 14.00 -0.31
N ASP A 419 -15.70 14.24 -0.68
CA ASP A 419 -16.60 13.18 -1.17
C ASP A 419 -16.32 12.76 -2.62
N HIS A 420 -15.83 13.66 -3.48
CA HIS A 420 -15.44 13.30 -4.86
C HIS A 420 -14.13 12.49 -4.88
N HIS A 421 -13.21 12.76 -3.95
CA HIS A 421 -11.97 11.99 -3.82
C HIS A 421 -12.23 10.57 -3.33
N ARG A 422 -13.14 10.34 -2.39
CA ARG A 422 -13.45 8.99 -1.85
C ARG A 422 -13.94 8.02 -2.93
N TYR A 423 -14.83 8.47 -3.81
CA TYR A 423 -15.36 7.64 -4.91
C TYR A 423 -14.26 7.25 -5.91
N SER A 424 -13.51 8.26 -6.37
CA SER A 424 -12.41 8.08 -7.31
C SER A 424 -11.31 7.21 -6.69
N ALA A 425 -11.05 7.40 -5.39
CA ALA A 425 -10.02 6.70 -4.66
C ALA A 425 -10.29 5.21 -4.52
N HIS A 426 -11.52 4.87 -4.15
CA HIS A 426 -11.94 3.50 -4.01
C HIS A 426 -11.82 2.74 -5.34
N ARG A 427 -12.26 3.33 -6.46
CA ARG A 427 -12.23 2.65 -7.76
C ARG A 427 -10.84 2.60 -8.39
N LEU A 428 -10.08 3.69 -8.36
CA LEU A 428 -8.79 3.78 -9.04
C LEU A 428 -7.69 2.97 -8.33
N TYR A 429 -7.73 2.91 -7.00
CA TYR A 429 -6.62 2.38 -6.19
C TYR A 429 -6.98 1.11 -5.42
N SER A 430 -8.20 0.58 -5.58
CA SER A 430 -8.57 -0.75 -5.09
C SER A 430 -7.55 -1.81 -5.54
N PRO A 431 -7.12 -1.91 -6.81
CA PRO A 431 -6.13 -2.92 -7.22
C PRO A 431 -4.81 -2.80 -6.44
N SER A 432 -4.26 -1.59 -6.31
CA SER A 432 -3.02 -1.32 -5.53
C SER A 432 -3.21 -1.73 -4.06
N ARG A 433 -4.36 -1.41 -3.48
CA ARG A 433 -4.69 -1.71 -2.09
C ARG A 433 -4.85 -3.21 -1.83
N TRP A 434 -5.50 -3.94 -2.73
CA TRP A 434 -5.66 -5.39 -2.60
C TRP A 434 -4.35 -6.15 -2.71
N ASN A 435 -3.44 -5.67 -3.56
CA ASN A 435 -2.17 -6.33 -3.87
C ASN A 435 -0.98 -5.79 -3.06
N SER A 436 -1.25 -5.07 -1.97
CA SER A 436 -0.24 -4.54 -1.04
C SER A 436 -0.55 -4.93 0.41
N GLY A 437 0.33 -4.58 1.34
CA GLY A 437 0.12 -4.82 2.78
C GLY A 437 -0.91 -3.90 3.45
N ARG A 438 -1.68 -3.12 2.69
CA ARG A 438 -2.59 -2.08 3.21
C ARG A 438 -3.81 -2.67 3.89
N ASP A 439 -4.33 -1.94 4.88
CA ASP A 439 -5.56 -2.32 5.57
C ASP A 439 -6.74 -2.29 4.60
N LEU A 440 -7.68 -3.24 4.74
CA LEU A 440 -8.94 -3.33 4.02
C LEU A 440 -10.17 -2.95 4.87
N THR A 441 -9.99 -2.55 6.12
CA THR A 441 -11.11 -2.32 7.05
C THR A 441 -11.94 -1.07 6.71
N PHE A 442 -11.29 -0.02 6.20
CA PHE A 442 -11.92 1.31 6.07
C PHE A 442 -11.86 1.89 4.66
N THR A 443 -12.69 2.87 4.32
CA THR A 443 -12.50 3.61 3.05
C THR A 443 -11.26 4.53 3.15
N PRO A 444 -10.32 4.51 2.18
CA PRO A 444 -9.17 5.41 2.18
C PRO A 444 -9.64 6.87 2.09
N ARG A 445 -9.14 7.72 3.00
CA ARG A 445 -9.52 9.15 3.06
C ARG A 445 -8.68 10.01 2.13
N THR A 446 -7.42 9.65 1.94
CA THR A 446 -6.48 10.30 1.02
C THR A 446 -5.62 9.24 0.36
N LEU A 447 -4.96 9.62 -0.73
CA LEU A 447 -4.16 8.72 -1.54
C LEU A 447 -2.77 9.34 -1.71
N HIS A 448 -1.76 8.53 -1.46
CA HIS A 448 -0.35 8.88 -1.52
C HIS A 448 0.23 8.51 -2.90
N ASP A 449 -0.40 7.57 -3.59
CA ASP A 449 -0.11 7.08 -4.93
C ASP A 449 -0.86 7.85 -6.03
N VAL A 450 -1.51 8.96 -5.68
CA VAL A 450 -2.08 9.87 -6.68
C VAL A 450 -0.97 10.34 -7.60
N HIS A 451 -1.09 9.98 -8.87
CA HIS A 451 -0.15 10.42 -9.89
C HIS A 451 0.01 11.95 -9.81
N GLY A 452 1.26 12.38 -9.75
CA GLY A 452 1.59 13.80 -9.91
C GLY A 452 1.01 14.29 -11.23
N LEU A 453 0.49 15.52 -11.25
CA LEU A 453 0.32 16.17 -12.54
C LEU A 453 1.71 16.27 -13.21
N PRO A 454 1.78 16.25 -14.55
CA PRO A 454 3.03 16.40 -15.29
C PRO A 454 3.82 17.63 -14.82
N ALA A 455 5.14 17.65 -15.03
CA ALA A 455 6.01 18.76 -14.61
C ALA A 455 5.60 20.10 -15.25
N GLU A 456 4.85 20.05 -16.35
CA GLU A 456 4.27 21.16 -17.10
C GLU A 456 2.96 21.70 -16.51
N ALA A 457 2.36 21.02 -15.53
CA ALA A 457 1.22 21.56 -14.80
C ALA A 457 1.68 22.77 -13.98
N GLU A 458 1.06 23.93 -14.20
CA GLU A 458 1.55 25.22 -13.70
C GLU A 458 1.83 25.20 -12.19
N TYR A 459 3.09 25.47 -11.85
CA TYR A 459 3.68 25.37 -10.51
C TYR A 459 4.45 26.64 -10.15
N TYR A 460 3.83 27.79 -10.39
CA TYR A 460 4.40 29.09 -10.10
C TYR A 460 3.71 29.74 -8.89
N ASP A 461 4.48 30.50 -8.08
CA ASP A 461 3.97 31.34 -6.98
C ASP A 461 2.96 32.41 -7.48
N ASP A 462 2.90 32.57 -8.81
CA ASP A 462 2.09 33.45 -9.63
C ASP A 462 0.99 32.69 -10.42
N SER A 463 0.69 31.43 -10.09
CA SER A 463 -0.52 30.70 -10.56
C SER A 463 -1.86 31.36 -10.13
N GLU A 464 -1.80 32.51 -9.47
CA GLU A 464 -2.92 33.46 -9.38
C GLU A 464 -3.19 34.27 -10.66
N ILE A 465 -2.41 34.17 -11.74
CA ILE A 465 -2.63 35.01 -12.92
C ILE A 465 -3.14 34.21 -14.12
N ILE A 466 -4.45 34.04 -14.14
CA ILE A 466 -5.25 33.77 -15.34
C ILE A 466 -5.04 34.94 -16.34
N ARG A 467 -4.04 34.85 -17.22
CA ARG A 467 -3.98 35.70 -18.43
C ARG A 467 -4.70 34.98 -19.57
N THR A 468 -5.73 35.64 -20.05
CA THR A 468 -6.66 35.10 -21.04
C THR A 468 -6.48 35.85 -22.35
N ALA A 469 -5.97 35.18 -23.38
CA ALA A 469 -5.80 35.76 -24.70
C ALA A 469 -6.88 35.22 -25.66
N GLY A 470 -7.99 36.00 -25.86
CA GLY A 470 -8.98 35.75 -26.94
C GLY A 470 -10.46 35.32 -26.64
N SER A 471 -10.95 35.23 -25.40
CA SER A 471 -12.33 34.87 -25.04
C SER A 471 -12.71 35.69 -23.83
N GLN A 472 -13.86 36.34 -23.94
CA GLN A 472 -14.44 37.15 -22.89
C GLN A 472 -14.88 36.32 -21.66
N ASN A 473 -14.67 35.00 -21.66
CA ASN A 473 -14.92 34.16 -20.48
C ASN A 473 -14.06 32.88 -20.45
N TYR A 474 -12.77 33.00 -20.73
CA TYR A 474 -11.81 31.89 -20.59
C TYR A 474 -11.62 31.39 -19.15
N GLY A 475 -11.96 32.19 -18.13
CA GLY A 475 -11.86 31.77 -16.74
C GLY A 475 -12.70 30.52 -16.44
N ALA A 476 -13.80 30.28 -17.16
CA ALA A 476 -14.64 29.11 -16.96
C ALA A 476 -14.07 27.82 -17.60
N PHE A 477 -13.28 27.93 -18.68
CA PHE A 477 -12.80 26.77 -19.43
C PHE A 477 -11.56 26.13 -18.77
N ALA A 478 -10.60 26.94 -18.31
CA ALA A 478 -9.45 26.44 -17.55
C ALA A 478 -9.85 25.89 -16.17
N ARG A 479 -10.88 26.46 -15.54
CA ARG A 479 -11.46 25.95 -14.28
C ARG A 479 -12.12 24.58 -14.44
N GLY A 480 -12.55 24.19 -15.64
CA GLY A 480 -13.21 22.91 -15.90
C GLY A 480 -12.27 21.73 -16.15
N LEU A 481 -10.98 21.96 -16.38
CA LEU A 481 -10.03 20.90 -16.76
C LEU A 481 -9.20 20.35 -15.58
N GLY A 482 -9.35 20.89 -14.36
CA GLY A 482 -8.66 20.37 -13.17
C GLY A 482 -7.13 20.52 -13.17
N ILE A 483 -6.58 21.42 -14.00
CA ILE A 483 -5.13 21.59 -14.21
C ILE A 483 -4.49 22.43 -13.08
N ASN A 484 -5.27 23.24 -12.36
CA ASN A 484 -4.76 24.03 -11.22
C ASN A 484 -4.98 23.25 -9.92
N ARG A 485 -3.88 22.85 -9.25
CA ARG A 485 -3.93 22.29 -7.88
C ARG A 485 -3.98 23.42 -6.86
N GLU A 486 -4.79 23.23 -5.82
CA GLU A 486 -4.76 24.10 -4.64
C GLU A 486 -3.35 24.13 -4.03
N PRO A 487 -2.92 25.26 -3.46
CA PRO A 487 -1.63 25.34 -2.78
C PRO A 487 -1.62 24.39 -1.59
N GLU A 488 -0.87 23.29 -1.73
CA GLU A 488 -0.68 22.30 -0.67
C GLU A 488 0.13 22.92 0.48
N GLN A 489 -0.22 22.53 1.71
CA GLN A 489 0.44 22.96 2.93
C GLN A 489 0.93 21.73 3.72
N PHE A 490 1.77 21.96 4.72
CA PHE A 490 2.26 20.90 5.61
C PHE A 490 2.10 21.25 7.09
N THR A 491 2.02 20.22 7.92
CA THR A 491 2.06 20.32 9.37
C THR A 491 3.42 19.87 9.88
N VAL A 492 4.00 20.62 10.82
CA VAL A 492 5.21 20.20 11.55
C VAL A 492 4.78 19.53 12.85
N LEU A 493 5.24 18.31 13.08
CA LEU A 493 5.05 17.54 14.31
C LEU A 493 6.37 17.48 15.07
N LEU A 494 6.35 17.99 16.30
CA LEU A 494 7.46 17.98 17.25
C LEU A 494 7.10 17.09 18.42
N MET A 495 7.85 16.02 18.67
CA MET A 495 7.70 15.24 19.90
C MET A 495 8.79 15.65 20.88
N THR A 496 8.43 15.87 22.15
CA THR A 496 9.41 16.35 23.14
C THR A 496 9.33 15.68 24.50
N TYR A 497 10.50 15.49 25.11
CA TYR A 497 10.68 15.00 26.47
C TYR A 497 11.87 15.74 27.13
N HIS A 498 11.60 16.50 28.19
CA HIS A 498 12.55 17.32 28.97
C HIS A 498 13.41 18.32 28.16
N ARG A 499 12.94 18.81 27.01
CA ARG A 499 13.71 19.68 26.10
C ARG A 499 12.92 20.92 25.62
N ASP A 500 12.25 21.59 26.55
CA ASP A 500 11.39 22.74 26.29
C ASP A 500 12.09 23.83 25.47
N GLU A 501 13.34 24.16 25.81
CA GLU A 501 14.11 25.20 25.11
C GLU A 501 14.47 24.83 23.66
N GLY A 502 14.71 23.55 23.38
CA GLY A 502 14.94 23.06 22.02
C GLY A 502 13.70 23.23 21.15
N VAL A 503 12.52 22.86 21.69
CA VAL A 503 11.23 23.08 21.02
C VAL A 503 10.96 24.56 20.80
N LYS A 504 11.21 25.43 21.79
CA LYS A 504 11.04 26.89 21.64
C LYS A 504 11.93 27.45 20.53
N GLU A 505 13.17 27.00 20.42
CA GLU A 505 14.09 27.44 19.37
C GLU A 505 13.60 27.02 17.98
N ILE A 506 13.15 25.78 17.82
CA ILE A 506 12.58 25.29 16.56
C ILE A 506 11.33 26.11 16.18
N ILE A 507 10.39 26.32 17.11
CA ILE A 507 9.19 27.12 16.84
C ILE A 507 9.56 28.53 16.38
N LYS A 508 10.53 29.20 17.04
CA LYS A 508 10.99 30.54 16.61
C LYS A 508 11.51 30.52 15.17
N ARG A 509 12.29 29.51 14.80
CA ARG A 509 12.84 29.37 13.45
C ARG A 509 11.76 29.06 12.42
N LEU A 510 10.65 28.44 12.78
CA LEU A 510 9.51 28.18 11.88
C LEU A 510 8.68 29.44 11.58
N ASN A 511 8.91 30.56 12.27
CA ASN A 511 8.16 31.79 12.04
C ASN A 511 8.31 32.28 10.59
N ASN A 512 7.19 32.62 9.95
CA ASN A 512 7.08 32.99 8.54
C ASN A 512 7.58 31.93 7.53
N CYS A 513 7.70 30.66 7.93
CA CYS A 513 8.03 29.58 7.01
C CYS A 513 6.91 29.40 5.95
N PRO A 514 7.23 29.39 4.64
CA PRO A 514 6.25 29.16 3.57
C PRO A 514 5.57 27.79 3.66
N HIS A 515 4.31 27.71 3.24
CA HIS A 515 3.47 26.50 3.24
C HIS A 515 3.21 25.82 4.61
N LEU A 516 3.78 26.34 5.70
CA LEU A 516 3.47 25.87 7.05
C LEU A 516 2.01 26.18 7.40
N ASN A 517 1.26 25.16 7.80
CA ASN A 517 -0.14 25.30 8.24
C ASN A 517 -0.27 25.39 9.76
N LYS A 518 0.47 24.53 10.47
CA LYS A 518 0.36 24.32 11.92
C LYS A 518 1.62 23.65 12.46
N VAL A 519 1.96 23.95 13.71
CA VAL A 519 2.91 23.17 14.51
C VAL A 519 2.16 22.39 15.58
N LEU A 520 2.33 21.07 15.60
CA LEU A 520 1.77 20.16 16.59
C LEU A 520 2.88 19.66 17.52
N VAL A 521 2.81 20.02 18.80
CA VAL A 521 3.78 19.60 19.82
C VAL A 521 3.19 18.43 20.60
N VAL A 522 3.71 17.22 20.35
CA VAL A 522 3.39 15.99 21.08
C VAL A 522 4.17 15.98 22.39
N TRP A 523 3.44 16.16 23.49
CA TRP A 523 4.01 16.42 24.80
C TRP A 523 4.17 15.14 25.61
N ASN A 524 5.36 14.53 25.60
CA ASN A 524 5.65 13.27 26.31
C ASN A 524 6.04 13.45 27.79
N ASN A 525 6.09 14.69 28.30
CA ASN A 525 6.37 14.95 29.72
C ASN A 525 5.12 14.69 30.58
N VAL A 526 4.79 13.41 30.78
CA VAL A 526 3.63 12.98 31.57
C VAL A 526 3.75 13.53 32.99
N GLY A 527 2.68 14.19 33.45
CA GLY A 527 2.64 14.79 34.80
C GLY A 527 3.29 16.18 34.92
N ARG A 528 3.90 16.71 33.87
CA ARG A 528 4.46 18.07 33.85
C ARG A 528 3.89 18.87 32.68
N ASP A 529 3.18 19.95 32.97
CA ASP A 529 2.70 20.85 31.92
C ASP A 529 3.82 21.76 31.37
N PRO A 530 3.75 22.17 30.10
CA PRO A 530 4.66 23.14 29.50
C PRO A 530 4.63 24.43 30.30
N SER A 531 5.80 24.90 30.75
CA SER A 531 5.92 26.10 31.56
C SER A 531 6.60 27.25 30.81
N GLY A 532 6.35 28.47 31.29
CA GLY A 532 6.89 29.69 30.69
C GLY A 532 6.19 30.12 29.40
N ALA A 533 6.69 31.22 28.82
CA ALA A 533 6.17 31.74 27.56
C ALA A 533 6.68 30.90 26.37
N TRP A 534 5.76 30.54 25.49
CA TRP A 534 6.04 29.84 24.24
C TRP A 534 6.06 30.83 23.07
N PRO A 535 6.93 30.65 22.07
CA PRO A 535 7.00 31.54 20.92
C PRO A 535 5.67 31.57 20.17
N ASN A 536 5.25 32.78 19.81
CA ASN A 536 4.07 33.01 19.00
C ASN A 536 4.51 33.30 17.57
N ILE A 537 3.98 32.55 16.61
CA ILE A 537 4.36 32.62 15.19
C ILE A 537 3.10 32.81 14.31
N HIS A 538 3.28 32.99 13.00
CA HIS A 538 2.19 33.25 12.05
C HIS A 538 1.15 32.12 11.90
N VAL A 539 1.41 30.94 12.47
CA VAL A 539 0.52 29.76 12.45
C VAL A 539 0.19 29.26 13.85
N PRO A 540 -0.91 28.50 14.04
CA PRO A 540 -1.22 27.87 15.32
C PRO A 540 -0.12 26.90 15.78
N VAL A 541 0.22 26.99 17.07
CA VAL A 541 1.07 26.02 17.77
C VAL A 541 0.21 25.29 18.80
N GLU A 542 -0.09 24.03 18.55
CA GLU A 542 -1.01 23.22 19.35
C GLU A 542 -0.23 22.16 20.16
N PHE A 543 -0.51 22.08 21.47
CA PHE A 543 0.11 21.09 22.35
C PHE A 543 -0.84 19.93 22.60
N VAL A 544 -0.39 18.72 22.29
CA VAL A 544 -1.13 17.48 22.48
C VAL A 544 -0.58 16.72 23.67
N ARG A 545 -1.45 16.44 24.64
CA ARG A 545 -1.10 15.69 25.85
C ARG A 545 -1.00 14.21 25.54
N SER A 546 0.18 13.63 25.75
CA SER A 546 0.37 12.18 25.66
C SER A 546 -0.16 11.47 26.91
N ALA A 547 -0.78 10.30 26.72
CA ALA A 547 -1.27 9.48 27.83
C ALA A 547 -0.12 8.80 28.62
N ARG A 548 0.96 8.46 27.92
CA ARG A 548 2.19 7.88 28.47
C ARG A 548 3.40 8.39 27.68
N ASN A 549 4.59 8.32 28.26
CA ASN A 549 5.83 8.56 27.52
C ASN A 549 6.09 7.37 26.58
N SER A 550 6.10 7.61 25.27
CA SER A 550 6.25 6.58 24.24
C SER A 550 6.72 7.21 22.93
N LEU A 551 7.64 6.54 22.23
CA LEU A 551 8.06 6.96 20.89
C LEU A 551 6.94 6.77 19.85
N ASN A 552 6.01 5.84 20.08
CA ASN A 552 4.86 5.62 19.19
C ASN A 552 3.93 6.84 19.11
N ASN A 553 3.94 7.74 20.10
CA ASN A 553 3.10 8.94 20.10
C ASN A 553 3.37 9.84 18.87
N ARG A 554 4.61 9.87 18.37
CA ARG A 554 4.98 10.61 17.15
C ARG A 554 4.20 10.18 15.92
N PHE A 555 3.85 8.89 15.83
CA PHE A 555 3.24 8.30 14.64
C PHE A 555 1.72 8.20 14.72
N MET A 556 1.09 8.77 15.75
CA MET A 556 -0.37 8.71 15.90
C MET A 556 -1.10 9.57 14.85
N PRO A 557 -2.20 9.09 14.27
CA PRO A 557 -3.06 9.86 13.36
C PRO A 557 -3.96 10.80 14.17
N TYR A 558 -3.35 11.80 14.79
CA TYR A 558 -4.06 12.81 15.57
C TYR A 558 -5.12 13.51 14.71
N ASP A 559 -6.32 13.71 15.25
CA ASP A 559 -7.39 14.48 14.61
C ASP A 559 -6.96 15.91 14.21
N ARG A 560 -5.92 16.45 14.86
CA ARG A 560 -5.32 17.77 14.55
C ARG A 560 -4.32 17.78 13.39
N ILE A 561 -3.84 16.62 12.94
CA ILE A 561 -3.10 16.49 11.67
C ILE A 561 -4.07 16.68 10.49
N GLU A 562 -5.37 16.47 10.72
CA GLU A 562 -6.43 16.79 9.78
C GLU A 562 -7.03 18.18 10.08
N THR A 563 -7.62 18.80 9.06
CA THR A 563 -8.48 19.98 9.22
C THR A 563 -9.89 19.62 9.71
N GLU A 564 -10.19 18.33 9.83
CA GLU A 564 -11.50 17.82 10.22
C GLU A 564 -11.69 17.92 11.74
N VAL A 565 -12.06 19.11 12.21
CA VAL A 565 -12.73 19.18 13.51
C VAL A 565 -14.09 18.51 13.36
N GLY A 566 -14.23 17.32 13.94
CA GLY A 566 -15.52 16.68 14.16
C GLY A 566 -16.42 17.61 14.97
N ALA A 567 -17.25 18.39 14.29
CA ALA A 567 -18.32 19.10 14.94
C ALA A 567 -19.37 18.07 15.37
N LYS A 568 -19.44 17.81 16.69
CA LYS A 568 -20.72 17.43 17.28
C LYS A 568 -21.73 18.49 16.84
N ILE A 569 -22.68 18.10 16.00
CA ILE A 569 -23.84 18.92 15.70
C ILE A 569 -24.69 18.94 16.97
N GLU A 570 -24.38 19.85 17.89
CA GLU A 570 -25.37 20.27 18.87
C GLU A 570 -26.50 20.97 18.12
N ARG A 571 -27.75 20.59 18.42
CA ARG A 571 -28.96 21.09 17.76
C ARG A 571 -29.02 22.62 17.87
N SER A 572 -28.59 23.34 16.83
CA SER A 572 -28.78 24.78 16.67
C SER A 572 -30.12 25.07 15.96
N THR A 573 -30.81 26.11 16.40
CA THR A 573 -32.22 26.40 16.16
C THR A 573 -32.50 27.28 14.92
N THR A 574 -31.48 27.75 14.18
CA THR A 574 -31.69 28.67 13.05
C THR A 574 -30.91 28.30 11.78
N ARG A 575 -31.54 28.50 10.60
CA ARG A 575 -30.99 28.17 9.27
C ARG A 575 -29.76 28.99 8.86
N GLU A 576 -29.62 30.22 9.33
CA GLU A 576 -28.46 31.08 9.05
C GLU A 576 -27.23 30.68 9.86
N ASP A 577 -27.41 30.27 11.11
CA ASP A 577 -26.32 29.73 11.96
C ASP A 577 -25.84 28.37 11.42
N GLN A 578 -26.76 27.56 10.87
CA GLN A 578 -26.41 26.35 10.11
C GLN A 578 -25.60 26.66 8.85
N ARG A 579 -26.00 27.64 8.01
CA ARG A 579 -25.24 28.01 6.80
C ARG A 579 -23.87 28.60 7.12
N SER A 580 -23.76 29.42 8.17
CA SER A 580 -22.50 29.97 8.67
C SER A 580 -21.57 28.87 9.18
N LYS A 581 -22.07 27.93 10.00
CA LYS A 581 -21.30 26.76 10.47
C LYS A 581 -20.93 25.79 9.35
N ILE A 582 -21.83 25.53 8.40
CA ILE A 582 -21.56 24.69 7.22
C ILE A 582 -20.48 25.33 6.33
N ASN A 583 -20.50 26.65 6.16
CA ASN A 583 -19.44 27.36 5.43
C ASN A 583 -18.11 27.43 6.22
N LYS A 584 -18.15 27.45 7.56
CA LYS A 584 -16.95 27.39 8.42
C LYS A 584 -16.34 25.99 8.51
N LEU A 585 -17.16 24.94 8.35
CA LEU A 585 -16.75 23.53 8.27
C LEU A 585 -16.22 23.12 6.89
N LYS A 586 -16.51 23.93 5.87
CA LYS A 586 -16.09 23.71 4.49
C LYS A 586 -14.63 24.06 4.22
N ASP A 587 -13.98 24.84 5.10
CA ASP A 587 -12.59 25.31 4.98
C ASP A 587 -11.54 24.19 5.26
N GLN A 588 -11.64 23.07 4.54
CA GLN A 588 -10.75 21.92 4.65
C GLN A 588 -9.56 22.09 3.70
N THR A 589 -8.40 22.49 4.22
CA THR A 589 -7.14 22.41 3.45
C THR A 589 -6.73 20.94 3.28
N ASN A 590 -6.28 20.60 2.07
CA ASN A 590 -5.75 19.27 1.75
C ASN A 590 -4.36 19.08 2.40
N LEU A 591 -4.35 18.83 3.71
CA LEU A 591 -3.15 18.49 4.48
C LEU A 591 -2.83 17.02 4.30
N GLN A 592 -1.85 16.74 3.43
CA GLN A 592 -1.34 15.40 3.18
C GLN A 592 0.09 15.20 3.72
N ALA A 593 0.87 16.28 3.88
CA ALA A 593 2.26 16.24 4.31
C ALA A 593 2.43 16.50 5.80
N VAL A 594 3.18 15.63 6.48
CA VAL A 594 3.59 15.79 7.87
C VAL A 594 5.12 15.78 7.93
N PHE A 595 5.70 16.89 8.39
CA PHE A 595 7.11 16.94 8.77
C PHE A 595 7.24 16.45 10.21
N SER A 596 8.00 15.38 10.44
CA SER A 596 8.43 14.97 11.77
C SER A 596 9.82 15.53 12.02
N ILE A 597 9.97 16.24 13.14
CA ILE A 597 11.24 16.86 13.52
C ILE A 597 11.53 16.57 15.00
N ASP A 598 12.74 16.10 15.30
CA ASP A 598 13.26 15.94 16.67
C ASP A 598 13.46 17.32 17.32
N ASP A 599 13.29 17.37 18.64
CA ASP A 599 13.34 18.62 19.43
C ASP A 599 14.75 19.21 19.63
N ASP A 600 15.78 18.58 19.06
CA ASP A 600 17.18 19.01 19.05
C ASP A 600 17.76 19.28 17.65
N MET A 601 16.92 19.28 16.61
CA MET A 601 17.35 19.50 15.23
C MET A 601 17.44 20.99 14.87
N ASP A 602 18.46 21.33 14.08
CA ASP A 602 18.56 22.63 13.43
C ASP A 602 17.74 22.66 12.14
N VAL A 603 16.76 23.56 12.10
CA VAL A 603 15.80 23.71 10.99
C VAL A 603 16.05 25.01 10.22
N ALA A 604 15.97 24.95 8.88
CA ALA A 604 16.00 26.10 7.99
C ALA A 604 14.82 26.07 6.99
N HIS A 605 14.32 27.24 6.58
CA HIS A 605 13.14 27.35 5.72
C HIS A 605 13.36 26.77 4.33
N ASP A 606 14.53 27.05 3.74
CA ASP A 606 14.93 26.56 2.43
C ASP A 606 14.96 25.03 2.37
N GLU A 607 15.45 24.37 3.43
CA GLU A 607 15.42 22.92 3.58
C GLU A 607 13.99 22.37 3.63
N LEU A 608 13.12 22.95 4.46
CA LEU A 608 11.72 22.54 4.59
C LEU A 608 10.97 22.69 3.26
N VAL A 609 11.09 23.85 2.62
CA VAL A 609 10.41 24.15 1.36
C VAL A 609 10.93 23.25 0.24
N TYR A 610 12.25 23.01 0.18
CA TYR A 610 12.83 22.13 -0.82
C TYR A 610 12.42 20.67 -0.61
N ALA A 611 12.50 20.15 0.62
CA ALA A 611 12.05 18.79 0.93
C ALA A 611 10.54 18.62 0.65
N PHE A 612 9.73 19.63 0.94
CA PHE A 612 8.31 19.61 0.62
C PHE A 612 8.09 19.53 -0.90
N LYS A 613 8.83 20.32 -1.70
CA LYS A 613 8.79 20.24 -3.18
C LYS A 613 9.15 18.85 -3.69
N VAL A 614 10.22 18.25 -3.17
CA VAL A 614 10.65 16.89 -3.54
C VAL A 614 9.59 15.85 -3.15
N TRP A 615 9.01 15.97 -1.96
CA TRP A 615 7.94 15.09 -1.48
C TRP A 615 6.66 15.18 -2.32
N ARG A 616 6.28 16.37 -2.81
CA ARG A 616 5.09 16.52 -3.67
C ARG A 616 5.19 15.73 -4.98
N GLN A 617 6.41 15.46 -5.45
CA GLN A 617 6.69 14.61 -6.62
C GLN A 617 6.85 13.12 -6.27
N ASN A 618 6.95 12.80 -4.97
CA ASN A 618 7.25 11.47 -4.43
C ASN A 618 6.38 11.20 -3.18
N ARG A 619 5.06 11.45 -3.26
CA ARG A 619 4.15 11.41 -2.11
C ARG A 619 4.08 10.03 -1.44
N ASP A 620 4.44 9.00 -2.19
CA ASP A 620 4.50 7.61 -1.78
C ASP A 620 5.84 7.21 -1.13
N ARG A 621 6.72 8.16 -0.81
CA ARG A 621 8.01 7.91 -0.16
C ARG A 621 8.20 8.77 1.08
N ILE A 622 9.06 8.30 1.97
CA ILE A 622 9.69 9.13 3.00
C ILE A 622 10.74 10.00 2.30
N VAL A 623 10.67 11.32 2.52
CA VAL A 623 11.68 12.27 2.04
C VAL A 623 12.33 12.94 3.24
N GLY A 624 13.65 12.89 3.37
CA GLY A 624 14.31 13.32 4.61
C GLY A 624 15.81 13.52 4.48
N PHE A 625 16.43 13.93 5.57
CA PHE A 625 17.79 14.49 5.54
C PHE A 625 18.87 13.58 6.12
N VAL A 626 18.51 12.74 7.09
CA VAL A 626 19.49 11.95 7.85
C VAL A 626 19.39 10.49 7.45
N ASP A 627 20.36 10.03 6.68
CA ASP A 627 20.37 8.71 6.07
C ASP A 627 21.07 7.65 6.88
N ARG A 628 20.55 6.43 6.76
CA ARG A 628 21.04 5.20 7.36
C ARG A 628 20.81 4.05 6.39
N PHE A 629 21.34 2.89 6.69
CA PHE A 629 21.19 1.72 5.83
C PHE A 629 21.00 0.46 6.67
N HIS A 630 20.54 -0.61 6.02
CA HIS A 630 20.69 -1.95 6.57
C HIS A 630 21.92 -2.59 5.93
N SER A 631 22.62 -3.43 6.67
CA SER A 631 23.71 -4.25 6.14
C SER A 631 23.37 -5.73 6.34
N TRP A 632 24.10 -6.58 5.63
CA TRP A 632 24.02 -8.02 5.78
C TRP A 632 25.34 -8.52 6.34
N TRP A 633 25.27 -9.27 7.44
CA TRP A 633 26.39 -10.02 7.98
C TRP A 633 25.98 -11.49 8.03
N GLU A 634 26.63 -12.31 7.20
CA GLU A 634 26.18 -13.68 6.91
C GLU A 634 24.70 -13.64 6.47
N ASP A 635 23.82 -14.42 7.10
CA ASP A 635 22.38 -14.44 6.80
C ASP A 635 21.55 -13.50 7.69
N THR A 636 22.20 -12.60 8.43
CA THR A 636 21.53 -11.71 9.40
C THR A 636 21.61 -10.26 8.96
N SER A 637 20.45 -9.61 8.79
CA SER A 637 20.42 -8.16 8.58
C SER A 637 20.74 -7.39 9.86
N ARG A 638 21.47 -6.29 9.74
CA ARG A 638 21.88 -5.40 10.83
C ARG A 638 21.67 -3.94 10.46
N TYR A 639 21.73 -3.05 11.45
CA TYR A 639 21.61 -1.62 11.25
C TYR A 639 22.97 -0.99 10.91
N GLY A 640 23.00 -0.15 9.88
CA GLY A 640 24.17 0.58 9.42
C GLY A 640 24.10 2.07 9.79
N ASN A 641 25.09 2.56 10.53
CA ASN A 641 25.09 3.93 11.07
C ASN A 641 25.63 4.99 10.10
N VAL A 642 26.84 4.86 9.55
CA VAL A 642 27.44 5.86 8.64
C VAL A 642 28.41 5.15 7.69
N GLY A 643 28.59 5.69 6.47
CA GLY A 643 29.73 5.32 5.60
C GLY A 643 29.41 4.43 4.40
N SER A 644 28.15 4.36 3.98
CA SER A 644 27.74 3.64 2.76
C SER A 644 27.50 4.61 1.60
N CYS A 645 27.78 4.16 0.36
CA CYS A 645 27.37 4.86 -0.86
C CYS A 645 25.86 4.72 -1.14
N GLU A 646 25.19 3.84 -0.40
CA GLU A 646 23.76 3.54 -0.52
C GLU A 646 23.07 3.70 0.84
N TYR A 647 21.82 4.12 0.83
CA TYR A 647 20.98 4.23 2.01
C TYR A 647 19.67 3.48 1.80
N SER A 648 19.07 2.99 2.89
CA SER A 648 17.77 2.29 2.85
C SER A 648 16.82 2.76 3.94
N LEU A 649 17.23 3.73 4.73
CA LEU A 649 16.54 4.26 5.90
C LEU A 649 16.75 5.77 5.94
N LEU A 650 15.73 6.50 6.36
CA LEU A 650 15.84 7.90 6.78
C LEU A 650 15.33 8.01 8.21
N LEU A 651 16.10 8.67 9.09
CA LEU A 651 15.72 8.84 10.49
C LEU A 651 14.46 9.70 10.61
N ASP A 652 13.63 9.37 11.60
CA ASP A 652 12.40 10.08 11.89
C ASP A 652 12.62 11.48 12.52
N SER A 653 13.89 11.78 12.83
CA SER A 653 14.40 13.04 13.34
C SER A 653 14.17 14.23 12.42
N TYR A 654 14.15 14.04 11.09
CA TYR A 654 13.87 15.12 10.15
C TYR A 654 13.48 14.55 8.79
N PHE A 655 12.18 14.35 8.59
CA PHE A 655 11.62 13.89 7.32
C PHE A 655 10.19 14.41 7.13
N VAL A 656 9.72 14.35 5.89
CA VAL A 656 8.32 14.51 5.51
C VAL A 656 7.79 13.21 4.92
N ALA A 657 6.58 12.86 5.31
CA ALA A 657 5.84 11.75 4.73
C ALA A 657 4.35 12.07 4.64
N HIS A 658 3.64 11.25 3.87
CA HIS A 658 2.20 11.35 3.76
C HIS A 658 1.49 10.92 5.06
N LYS A 659 0.46 11.66 5.49
CA LYS A 659 -0.28 11.40 6.75
C LYS A 659 -0.83 9.97 6.86
N GLU A 660 -1.17 9.34 5.73
CA GLU A 660 -1.66 7.97 5.68
C GLU A 660 -0.66 6.97 6.27
N PHE A 661 0.66 7.21 6.15
CA PHE A 661 1.65 6.31 6.74
C PHE A 661 1.64 6.35 8.28
N PHE A 662 1.22 7.46 8.89
CA PHE A 662 1.01 7.56 10.34
C PHE A 662 -0.23 6.74 10.76
N TYR A 663 -1.28 6.78 9.94
CA TYR A 663 -2.45 5.93 10.12
C TYR A 663 -2.10 4.44 10.01
N GLU A 664 -1.45 4.03 8.93
CA GLU A 664 -1.02 2.65 8.69
C GLU A 664 -0.09 2.16 9.81
N TYR A 665 0.81 3.03 10.30
CA TYR A 665 1.68 2.70 11.43
C TYR A 665 0.88 2.43 12.70
N THR A 666 -0.14 3.23 12.98
CA THR A 666 -0.91 3.09 14.22
C THR A 666 -1.91 1.93 14.15
N ASN A 667 -2.50 1.67 13.00
CA ASN A 667 -3.67 0.78 12.89
C ASN A 667 -3.37 -0.55 12.18
N ASN A 668 -2.39 -0.57 11.28
CA ASN A 668 -2.08 -1.75 10.46
C ASN A 668 -0.69 -2.35 10.78
N MET A 669 0.21 -1.61 11.44
CA MET A 669 1.46 -2.18 11.94
C MET A 669 1.20 -3.30 12.94
N HIS A 670 1.91 -4.42 12.76
CA HIS A 670 1.82 -5.57 13.65
C HIS A 670 2.06 -5.14 15.12
N PRO A 671 1.16 -5.47 16.07
CA PRO A 671 1.23 -4.97 17.44
C PRO A 671 2.57 -5.25 18.14
N ALA A 672 3.18 -6.42 17.87
CA ALA A 672 4.49 -6.78 18.41
C ALA A 672 5.65 -5.84 18.00
N ILE A 673 5.53 -5.13 16.88
CA ILE A 673 6.52 -4.12 16.44
C ILE A 673 6.39 -2.86 17.29
N ARG A 674 5.18 -2.32 17.42
CA ARG A 674 4.92 -1.13 18.24
C ARG A 674 5.23 -1.36 19.71
N GLN A 675 4.90 -2.55 20.22
CA GLN A 675 5.27 -2.96 21.57
C GLN A 675 6.79 -3.00 21.74
N HIS A 676 7.53 -3.54 20.76
CA HIS A 676 8.99 -3.55 20.83
C HIS A 676 9.59 -2.15 20.88
N VAL A 677 9.07 -1.21 20.08
CA VAL A 677 9.48 0.20 20.10
C VAL A 677 9.26 0.84 21.47
N ASP A 678 8.19 0.49 22.17
CA ASP A 678 7.95 0.94 23.55
C ASP A 678 8.90 0.28 24.56
N ASP A 679 9.11 -1.04 24.43
CA ASP A 679 9.94 -1.81 25.36
C ASP A 679 11.41 -1.37 25.31
N THR A 680 11.93 -1.06 24.12
CA THR A 680 13.33 -0.65 23.93
C THR A 680 13.52 0.87 23.92
N VAL A 681 12.44 1.66 23.83
CA VAL A 681 12.49 3.12 23.64
C VAL A 681 13.47 3.49 22.51
N ASN A 682 13.37 2.76 21.38
CA ASN A 682 14.26 2.88 20.23
C ASN A 682 13.51 2.43 18.96
N CYS A 683 14.13 2.57 17.79
CA CYS A 683 13.71 1.93 16.53
C CYS A 683 12.35 2.36 15.94
N GLY A 684 11.74 3.45 16.42
CA GLY A 684 10.50 3.99 15.86
C GLY A 684 10.64 4.34 14.38
N ASP A 685 11.75 4.98 14.03
CA ASP A 685 12.20 5.26 12.66
C ASP A 685 12.39 4.02 11.80
N ILE A 686 13.06 2.99 12.31
CA ILE A 686 13.28 1.72 11.60
C ILE A 686 11.92 1.09 11.31
N ALA A 687 11.04 1.01 12.32
CA ALA A 687 9.69 0.48 12.15
C ALA A 687 8.90 1.26 11.09
N PHE A 688 8.97 2.59 11.10
CA PHE A 688 8.27 3.44 10.13
C PHE A 688 8.80 3.23 8.70
N ASN A 689 10.11 3.16 8.50
CA ASN A 689 10.70 2.87 7.19
C ASN A 689 10.35 1.45 6.70
N TYR A 690 10.32 0.46 7.59
CA TYR A 690 9.89 -0.90 7.26
C TYR A 690 8.46 -0.91 6.71
N LEU A 691 7.54 -0.21 7.37
CA LEU A 691 6.16 -0.09 6.92
C LEU A 691 6.06 0.57 5.54
N VAL A 692 6.66 1.75 5.37
CA VAL A 692 6.54 2.48 4.10
C VAL A 692 7.15 1.68 2.95
N SER A 693 8.31 1.07 3.16
CA SER A 693 8.97 0.22 2.15
C SER A 693 8.18 -1.06 1.85
N HIS A 694 7.51 -1.62 2.85
CA HIS A 694 6.62 -2.78 2.68
C HIS A 694 5.40 -2.44 1.82
N LEU A 695 4.75 -1.31 2.11
CA LEU A 695 3.52 -0.89 1.44
C LEU A 695 3.75 -0.40 0.01
N THR A 696 4.87 0.28 -0.24
CA THR A 696 5.09 1.02 -1.51
C THR A 696 6.09 0.33 -2.43
N ARG A 697 6.92 -0.58 -1.90
CA ARG A 697 8.06 -1.21 -2.60
C ARG A 697 8.99 -0.17 -3.24
N LYS A 698 9.14 0.99 -2.61
CA LYS A 698 10.05 2.06 -3.03
C LYS A 698 11.01 2.41 -1.89
N PRO A 699 12.29 2.70 -2.20
CA PRO A 699 13.23 3.18 -1.20
C PRO A 699 12.88 4.61 -0.77
N PRO A 700 13.32 5.06 0.42
CA PRO A 700 13.22 6.47 0.80
C PRO A 700 14.04 7.37 -0.13
N LEU A 701 13.80 8.68 -0.10
CA LEU A 701 14.51 9.67 -0.92
C LEU A 701 15.23 10.73 -0.05
N LYS A 702 16.56 10.69 -0.09
CA LYS A 702 17.43 11.61 0.64
C LYS A 702 17.44 13.00 0.03
N VAL A 703 17.42 14.01 0.88
CA VAL A 703 17.61 15.43 0.54
C VAL A 703 18.90 15.94 1.20
N LYS A 704 19.62 16.85 0.53
CA LYS A 704 20.81 17.46 1.12
C LYS A 704 20.44 18.41 2.27
N LYS A 705 21.04 18.16 3.44
CA LYS A 705 21.07 19.09 4.58
C LYS A 705 22.07 20.21 4.29
N ILE A 706 21.68 21.46 4.56
CA ILE A 706 22.47 22.68 4.31
C ILE A 706 23.00 23.25 5.63
N VAL A 707 22.18 23.31 6.67
CA VAL A 707 22.61 23.75 8.01
C VAL A 707 23.05 22.56 8.87
N GLY A 708 23.73 22.82 10.00
CA GLY A 708 24.16 21.77 10.94
C GLY A 708 23.02 20.79 11.31
N LEU A 709 23.37 19.58 11.73
CA LEU A 709 22.37 18.56 12.10
C LEU A 709 21.76 18.85 13.47
N TRP A 710 22.59 19.26 14.43
CA TRP A 710 22.23 19.32 15.85
C TRP A 710 22.43 20.71 16.40
N ASN A 711 21.45 21.18 17.18
CA ASN A 711 21.59 22.41 17.93
C ASN A 711 22.56 22.19 19.11
N SER A 712 23.62 22.99 19.20
CA SER A 712 24.66 22.88 20.25
C SER A 712 24.16 23.07 21.69
N LYS A 713 22.88 23.44 21.87
CA LYS A 713 22.25 23.67 23.17
C LYS A 713 21.51 22.45 23.77
N SER A 714 21.46 21.30 23.09
CA SER A 714 20.72 20.11 23.57
C SER A 714 21.57 19.15 24.41
N HIS A 715 21.00 18.63 25.51
CA HIS A 715 21.55 17.57 26.36
C HIS A 715 21.81 16.25 25.60
N PRO A 716 22.71 15.35 26.08
CA PRO A 716 23.01 14.07 25.42
C PRO A 716 21.72 13.28 25.16
N GLY A 717 21.49 12.93 23.88
CA GLY A 717 20.31 12.23 23.41
C GLY A 717 20.40 10.70 23.55
N LEU A 718 19.31 10.00 23.18
CA LEU A 718 19.20 8.54 23.26
C LEU A 718 20.32 7.79 22.53
N SER A 719 20.87 8.38 21.46
CA SER A 719 21.95 7.83 20.65
C SER A 719 23.32 7.82 21.35
N GLY A 720 23.47 8.54 22.47
CA GLY A 720 24.68 8.55 23.29
C GLY A 720 24.77 7.41 24.30
N GLN A 721 23.75 6.54 24.40
CA GLN A 721 23.74 5.38 25.30
C GLN A 721 24.57 4.21 24.72
N GLY A 722 25.27 3.46 25.57
CA GLY A 722 26.26 2.46 25.16
C GLY A 722 25.74 1.31 24.29
N ASP A 723 24.48 0.88 24.49
CA ASP A 723 23.87 -0.25 23.76
C ASP A 723 23.01 0.18 22.54
N HIS A 724 22.93 1.47 22.23
CA HIS A 724 21.98 2.02 21.25
C HIS A 724 22.01 1.34 19.88
N TYR A 725 23.19 1.09 19.32
CA TYR A 725 23.34 0.47 18.00
C TYR A 725 23.09 -1.04 18.03
N ARG A 726 23.41 -1.71 19.15
CA ARG A 726 23.13 -3.13 19.35
C ARG A 726 21.62 -3.39 19.44
N GLU A 727 20.89 -2.51 20.09
CA GLU A 727 19.42 -2.56 20.11
C GLU A 727 18.84 -2.39 18.71
N ARG A 728 19.37 -1.45 17.91
CA ARG A 728 18.94 -1.25 16.52
C ARG A 728 19.20 -2.46 15.62
N ASP A 729 20.31 -3.18 15.83
CA ASP A 729 20.53 -4.48 15.17
C ASP A 729 19.42 -5.48 15.55
N GLY A 730 19.07 -5.57 16.84
CA GLY A 730 17.98 -6.41 17.33
C GLY A 730 16.61 -6.05 16.72
N CYS A 731 16.35 -4.76 16.52
CA CYS A 731 15.12 -4.28 15.87
C CYS A 731 15.01 -4.75 14.42
N VAL A 732 16.08 -4.58 13.62
CA VAL A 732 16.13 -5.05 12.23
C VAL A 732 15.86 -6.56 12.15
N GLN A 733 16.49 -7.35 13.02
CA GLN A 733 16.32 -8.80 13.06
C GLN A 733 14.89 -9.21 13.45
N LYS A 734 14.34 -8.60 14.51
CA LYS A 734 12.98 -8.90 14.97
C LYS A 734 11.93 -8.48 13.95
N PHE A 735 12.10 -7.33 13.30
CA PHE A 735 11.16 -6.86 12.28
C PHE A 735 11.22 -7.74 11.03
N ASN A 736 12.40 -8.19 10.61
CA ASN A 736 12.53 -9.18 9.54
C ASN A 736 11.75 -10.47 9.85
N ALA A 737 11.85 -10.97 11.08
CA ALA A 737 11.13 -12.17 11.50
C ALA A 737 9.60 -11.95 11.48
N ILE A 738 9.11 -10.79 11.94
CA ILE A 738 7.67 -10.47 11.92
C ILE A 738 7.14 -10.29 10.49
N TYR A 739 7.92 -9.64 9.61
CA TYR A 739 7.52 -9.47 8.21
C TYR A 739 7.70 -10.75 7.36
N GLY A 740 8.56 -11.67 7.77
CA GLY A 740 9.00 -12.84 7.00
C GLY A 740 10.11 -12.54 5.97
N TYR A 741 10.52 -11.26 5.87
CA TYR A 741 11.56 -10.76 4.97
C TYR A 741 12.00 -9.34 5.37
N ASN A 742 13.06 -8.82 4.76
CA ASN A 742 13.48 -7.43 4.90
C ASN A 742 12.82 -6.56 3.80
N PRO A 743 11.87 -5.66 4.15
CA PRO A 743 11.20 -4.83 3.17
C PRO A 743 12.03 -3.63 2.69
N LEU A 744 13.12 -3.28 3.38
CA LEU A 744 13.94 -2.11 3.06
C LEU A 744 14.61 -2.26 1.70
N LEU A 745 14.66 -1.15 0.96
CA LEU A 745 15.27 -1.07 -0.38
C LEU A 745 16.36 0.00 -0.37
N PHE A 746 17.47 -0.29 -1.04
CA PHE A 746 18.56 0.67 -1.20
C PHE A 746 18.22 1.75 -2.24
N SER A 747 18.80 2.93 -2.04
CA SER A 747 18.84 4.04 -2.98
C SER A 747 20.21 4.71 -2.90
N GLN A 748 20.65 5.26 -4.02
CA GLN A 748 21.86 6.08 -4.13
C GLN A 748 21.52 7.54 -4.50
N TYR A 749 20.23 7.83 -4.73
CA TYR A 749 19.80 9.14 -5.21
C TYR A 749 19.78 10.16 -4.09
N GLN A 750 20.28 11.36 -4.34
CA GLN A 750 20.12 12.49 -3.43
C GLN A 750 19.54 13.67 -4.19
N ALA A 751 18.43 14.21 -3.69
CA ALA A 751 17.87 15.44 -4.20
C ALA A 751 18.65 16.64 -3.64
N MET A 752 19.14 17.50 -4.53
CA MET A 752 19.91 18.70 -4.17
C MET A 752 19.30 19.95 -4.81
N PRO A 753 19.12 21.05 -4.07
CA PRO A 753 18.73 22.31 -4.69
C PRO A 753 19.85 22.75 -5.64
N VAL A 754 19.49 23.17 -6.85
CA VAL A 754 20.44 23.74 -7.81
C VAL A 754 20.85 25.13 -7.30
N MET A 755 21.95 25.20 -6.55
CA MET A 755 22.40 26.44 -5.90
C MET A 755 23.16 27.39 -6.84
N ASP A 756 23.46 27.00 -8.07
CA ASP A 756 24.28 27.81 -9.01
C ASP A 756 23.47 28.79 -9.88
N GLN A 757 22.16 28.85 -9.70
CA GLN A 757 21.32 29.91 -10.26
C GLN A 757 20.59 30.64 -9.15
N CYS A 758 21.34 31.35 -8.30
CA CYS A 758 20.81 32.54 -7.65
C CYS A 758 20.29 33.49 -8.75
N VAL A 759 19.01 33.43 -9.07
CA VAL A 759 18.34 34.55 -9.70
C VAL A 759 18.35 35.65 -8.65
N ARG A 760 19.29 36.60 -8.76
CA ARG A 760 19.22 37.84 -7.99
C ARG A 760 17.91 38.53 -8.36
N GLY A 761 16.95 38.50 -7.45
CA GLY A 761 15.66 39.18 -7.62
C GLY A 761 14.48 38.39 -7.08
N MET A 762 14.44 38.15 -5.77
CA MET A 762 13.20 38.10 -4.99
C MET A 762 13.30 39.13 -3.87
#